data_AF-A0A3C0TZR1-F1
#
_entry.id   AF-A0A3C0TZR1-F1
#
_cell.length_a   1.000
_cell.length_b   1.000
_cell.length_c   1.000
_cell.angle_alpha   90.00
_cell.angle_beta   90.00
_cell.angle_gamma   90.00
#
_symmetry.space_group_name_H-M   'P 1'
#
loop_
_entity.id
_entity.type
_entity.pdbx_description
1 polymer ?
#
loop_
_entity_poly.entity_id
_entity_poly.type
_entity_poly.pdbx_seq_one_letter_code
_entity_poly.pdbx_strand_id
1 'polypeptide(L)'
;MKRRLSSIIFALFMTSGFAQGRTLPYDPIRRPVEPPRIVMKVPEADEDSIRLASLDVDVSVAGNVATTTCDMIFTNSSSRVLEGEFEFPLGQGQTVVGYALDINGRMRQGVAVEKEKGRTVFEDVVRRNVDPGLVEMTEGNNFKTRVYPLPAGGSRHIQVTYEEIIDSSENRSYILQPLTDAVLDSFTFEITVYGQDSYMPPKPQESGGVFSLFAAEDVKSGYHSEISKRSFSFINPIMVNLPNDSGAGQVFTQDVGRDTYFYFYTPMTSSAKAKNLPSSLTVYYDVSSSMANRNFNVEMQLLRDYISRLRNPSVTVVPFSNTLHEARSFNSGWNSSNIAGEIESFLRSQVYDGATNLNIDFARLYSADEILVFTDGISNWNENADSQKNHAYYGRPAVINTINSCSSANHGTLQSIAQKNGGVYIDLSSQTEASALESLLNESIRLIRADYDRNSISDLVPEEGETITGDFSMAGILRRKNALVTLSFGYGNTVTETRTVQISASDGNQNGPRNISRLWAQKKIAELSKNYDINKDEIISIAKKFTVVTKDTSLIVLDSADDYAKYGIEPPEDLRAEYDRIVRNQRQTKPASDYYGIPDSVYKNFEAFKKWWNTNPDDFKTKNPVTPRASGGGRGGYRLMSEAVEAPQFDMIMEESAASAPQSMARSTHTQAAVQVQELSGQNSVQSKMSADGNSYYYSKSPAISIQAWNPNATYLQTLKRTPVQFMYSKYIELKKNYESSPSFYMDAADYFMDENLADEAKRILSNLAEMNLENSDVLRALGNKLIEWGLYKDAVPVFEKLVKIRSEIPQFYRDLALAYYHSGDAQKAVDTLYAIVCKKWDSRFEEIQQIALNDMNAIISAERRIDTSRIDRNLLQNFPVDIRVVLTWNTDNCDIDLWVTDPNGEKCYYGHKLTQIGGRISRDFTQGYGPEEFCIKQAVHGKYKIEANYYGTSSQKILQPVVVQAEVYTNFGTPWQKKQVLTLQLEKIKGSFTVGEVTF
;
A
#
# COMPACT_ATOMS: atom_id res chain seq x y z
N MET A 1 -17.62 -82.29 -32.36
CA MET A 1 -18.42 -81.09 -32.69
C MET A 1 -19.71 -81.15 -31.87
N LYS A 2 -20.07 -80.05 -31.16
CA LYS A 2 -21.32 -79.85 -30.37
C LYS A 2 -21.42 -80.68 -29.08
N ARG A 3 -21.99 -80.23 -27.95
CA ARG A 3 -22.49 -78.95 -27.42
C ARG A 3 -22.81 -79.23 -25.94
N ARG A 4 -22.59 -78.24 -25.06
CA ARG A 4 -23.27 -77.98 -23.78
C ARG A 4 -23.31 -79.10 -22.72
N LEU A 5 -22.64 -78.85 -21.60
CA LEU A 5 -23.24 -79.09 -20.28
C LEU A 5 -22.92 -77.90 -19.37
N SER A 6 -23.99 -77.31 -18.84
CA SER A 6 -23.95 -76.31 -17.79
C SER A 6 -24.32 -76.96 -16.46
N SER A 7 -23.70 -76.43 -15.40
CA SER A 7 -24.31 -76.25 -14.07
C SER A 7 -24.08 -77.33 -12.99
N ILE A 8 -23.16 -76.98 -12.07
CA ILE A 8 -23.35 -76.83 -10.60
C ILE A 8 -22.31 -77.59 -9.74
N ILE A 9 -21.72 -76.80 -8.81
CA ILE A 9 -20.85 -77.07 -7.64
C ILE A 9 -19.34 -77.25 -7.90
N PHE A 10 -18.58 -76.16 -7.71
CA PHE A 10 -17.29 -76.26 -7.04
C PHE A 10 -17.09 -75.05 -6.13
N ALA A 11 -16.95 -75.35 -4.83
CA ALA A 11 -16.64 -74.41 -3.78
C ALA A 11 -15.12 -74.45 -3.50
N LEU A 12 -14.60 -73.29 -3.07
CA LEU A 12 -13.28 -73.04 -2.51
C LEU A 12 -12.06 -73.30 -3.43
N PHE A 13 -11.55 -72.23 -4.06
CA PHE A 13 -10.17 -71.73 -3.94
C PHE A 13 -10.00 -70.49 -4.85
N MET A 14 -9.23 -69.50 -4.36
CA MET A 14 -8.76 -68.25 -5.01
C MET A 14 -9.72 -67.06 -5.14
N THR A 15 -9.44 -65.99 -4.40
CA THR A 15 -9.17 -64.64 -4.95
C THR A 15 -8.46 -63.76 -3.90
N SER A 16 -7.13 -63.86 -3.85
CA SER A 16 -6.28 -62.74 -3.39
C SER A 16 -6.05 -61.82 -4.58
N GLY A 17 -7.00 -60.92 -4.83
CA GLY A 17 -6.87 -59.85 -5.83
C GLY A 17 -6.13 -58.67 -5.22
N PHE A 18 -4.95 -58.38 -5.74
CA PHE A 18 -4.22 -57.14 -5.50
C PHE A 18 -5.14 -55.94 -5.73
N ALA A 19 -5.40 -55.17 -4.67
CA ALA A 19 -5.96 -53.84 -4.80
C ALA A 19 -4.88 -52.93 -5.40
N GLN A 20 -4.86 -52.80 -6.73
CA GLN A 20 -4.22 -51.66 -7.37
C GLN A 20 -4.95 -50.41 -6.89
N GLY A 21 -4.27 -49.60 -6.09
CA GLY A 21 -4.73 -48.26 -5.74
C GLY A 21 -5.03 -47.50 -7.02
N ARG A 22 -6.32 -47.20 -7.23
CA ARG A 22 -6.72 -46.24 -8.25
C ARG A 22 -6.14 -44.89 -7.82
N THR A 23 -5.09 -44.44 -8.50
CA THR A 23 -4.77 -43.03 -8.60
C THR A 23 -6.02 -42.33 -9.14
N LEU A 24 -6.66 -41.49 -8.33
CA LEU A 24 -7.72 -40.61 -8.82
C LEU A 24 -7.12 -39.74 -9.94
N PRO A 25 -7.77 -39.68 -11.12
CA PRO A 25 -7.33 -38.77 -12.17
C PRO A 25 -7.47 -37.33 -11.69
N TYR A 26 -6.50 -36.49 -12.06
CA TYR A 26 -6.54 -35.04 -11.95
C TYR A 26 -7.88 -34.51 -12.50
N ASP A 27 -8.64 -33.80 -11.66
CA ASP A 27 -9.92 -33.19 -12.06
C ASP A 27 -9.66 -31.94 -12.91
N PRO A 28 -10.06 -31.91 -14.20
CA PRO A 28 -9.83 -30.80 -15.11
C PRO A 28 -10.73 -29.58 -14.83
N ILE A 29 -11.53 -29.57 -13.75
CA ILE A 29 -12.37 -28.43 -13.35
C ILE A 29 -11.54 -27.29 -12.68
N ARG A 30 -10.22 -27.43 -12.54
CA ARG A 30 -9.36 -26.26 -12.27
C ARG A 30 -9.37 -25.32 -13.49
N ARG A 31 -10.32 -24.38 -13.57
CA ARG A 31 -9.97 -23.09 -14.19
C ARG A 31 -8.78 -22.57 -13.40
N PRO A 32 -7.65 -22.23 -14.05
CA PRO A 32 -6.51 -21.71 -13.32
C PRO A 32 -7.00 -20.46 -12.58
N VAL A 33 -6.90 -20.51 -11.25
CA VAL A 33 -6.75 -19.28 -10.45
C VAL A 33 -5.65 -18.50 -11.14
N GLU A 34 -5.89 -17.22 -11.44
CA GLU A 34 -4.84 -16.43 -12.09
C GLU A 34 -3.57 -16.53 -11.25
N PRO A 35 -2.46 -17.00 -11.85
CA PRO A 35 -1.26 -17.19 -11.07
C PRO A 35 -0.74 -15.84 -10.57
N PRO A 36 -0.06 -15.79 -9.42
CA PRO A 36 0.62 -14.60 -8.93
C PRO A 36 1.59 -14.04 -9.99
N ARG A 37 1.25 -12.92 -10.65
CA ARG A 37 2.11 -12.31 -11.69
C ARG A 37 2.95 -11.18 -11.14
N ILE A 38 4.12 -10.99 -11.73
CA ILE A 38 4.90 -9.78 -11.56
C ILE A 38 4.18 -8.64 -12.29
N VAL A 39 3.63 -7.69 -11.53
CA VAL A 39 3.03 -6.48 -12.12
C VAL A 39 4.13 -5.45 -12.32
N MET A 40 4.35 -5.04 -13.56
CA MET A 40 5.28 -3.97 -13.91
C MET A 40 4.52 -2.65 -14.00
N LYS A 41 4.95 -1.63 -13.26
CA LYS A 41 4.39 -0.28 -13.39
C LYS A 41 5.42 0.65 -14.02
N VAL A 42 5.10 1.11 -15.21
CA VAL A 42 5.84 2.08 -16.01
C VAL A 42 4.85 3.08 -16.60
N PRO A 43 5.29 4.25 -17.11
CA PRO A 43 4.41 5.14 -17.86
C PRO A 43 3.67 4.41 -18.98
N GLU A 44 2.40 4.73 -19.20
CA GLU A 44 1.52 4.09 -20.21
C GLU A 44 2.15 4.06 -21.62
N ALA A 45 2.89 5.10 -21.99
CA ALA A 45 3.61 5.15 -23.28
C ALA A 45 4.71 4.09 -23.46
N ASP A 46 5.12 3.42 -22.38
CA ASP A 46 6.22 2.45 -22.30
C ASP A 46 5.79 1.09 -21.75
N GLU A 47 4.50 0.83 -21.56
CA GLU A 47 3.98 -0.37 -20.88
C GLU A 47 4.55 -1.67 -21.46
N ASP A 48 4.67 -1.74 -22.79
CA ASP A 48 5.23 -2.90 -23.51
C ASP A 48 6.78 -2.88 -23.63
N SER A 49 7.45 -1.85 -23.10
CA SER A 49 8.88 -1.66 -23.30
C SER A 49 9.74 -2.47 -22.33
N ILE A 50 9.19 -2.87 -21.18
CA ILE A 50 9.89 -3.66 -20.15
C ILE A 50 9.33 -5.08 -20.13
N ARG A 51 10.22 -6.08 -20.10
CA ARG A 51 9.83 -7.49 -19.92
C ARG A 51 10.82 -8.24 -19.04
N LEU A 52 10.32 -9.29 -18.38
CA LEU A 52 11.17 -10.33 -17.78
C LEU A 52 11.72 -11.23 -18.91
N ALA A 53 13.03 -11.19 -19.12
CA ALA A 53 13.70 -11.93 -20.17
C ALA A 53 14.25 -13.28 -19.68
N SER A 54 14.82 -13.33 -18.47
CA SER A 54 15.33 -14.56 -17.87
C SER A 54 14.77 -14.75 -16.47
N LEU A 55 14.49 -16.00 -16.11
CA LEU A 55 14.12 -16.42 -14.76
C LEU A 55 14.84 -17.72 -14.40
N ASP A 56 15.77 -17.64 -13.46
CA ASP A 56 16.48 -18.78 -12.90
C ASP A 56 16.05 -18.95 -11.43
N VAL A 57 15.41 -20.08 -11.11
CA VAL A 57 14.85 -20.35 -9.79
C VAL A 57 15.64 -21.47 -9.13
N ASP A 58 16.24 -21.18 -7.98
CA ASP A 58 16.91 -22.17 -7.11
C ASP A 58 16.08 -22.40 -5.85
N VAL A 59 15.75 -23.66 -5.56
CA VAL A 59 14.95 -24.04 -4.39
C VAL A 59 15.75 -24.99 -3.51
N SER A 60 15.96 -24.61 -2.25
CA SER A 60 16.57 -25.45 -1.23
C SER A 60 15.53 -25.86 -0.19
N VAL A 61 15.19 -27.14 -0.12
CA VAL A 61 14.23 -27.70 0.84
C VAL A 61 14.96 -28.50 1.91
N ALA A 62 14.79 -28.13 3.18
CA ALA A 62 15.32 -28.89 4.31
C ALA A 62 14.25 -29.04 5.39
N GLY A 63 13.95 -30.28 5.80
CA GLY A 63 12.76 -30.54 6.60
C GLY A 63 11.51 -30.00 5.91
N ASN A 64 10.66 -29.26 6.64
CA ASN A 64 9.46 -28.62 6.10
C ASN A 64 9.67 -27.16 5.67
N VAL A 65 10.91 -26.74 5.42
CA VAL A 65 11.23 -25.36 5.05
C VAL A 65 11.83 -25.35 3.66
N ALA A 66 11.26 -24.54 2.76
CA ALA A 66 11.84 -24.25 1.46
C ALA A 66 12.36 -22.81 1.42
N THR A 67 13.56 -22.65 0.87
CA THR A 67 14.15 -21.35 0.52
C THR A 67 14.23 -21.27 -0.99
N THR A 68 13.49 -20.33 -1.58
CA THR A 68 13.46 -20.12 -3.02
C THR A 68 14.18 -18.82 -3.36
N THR A 69 15.15 -18.88 -4.27
CA THR A 69 15.84 -17.72 -4.84
C THR A 69 15.44 -17.60 -6.30
N CYS A 70 14.77 -16.51 -6.63
CA CYS A 70 14.43 -16.13 -8.00
C CYS A 70 15.46 -15.11 -8.50
N ASP A 71 16.22 -15.50 -9.51
CA ASP A 71 17.20 -14.69 -10.20
C ASP A 71 16.62 -14.24 -11.56
N MET A 72 16.51 -12.93 -11.75
CA MET A 72 15.66 -12.33 -12.78
C MET A 72 16.41 -11.28 -13.60
N ILE A 73 16.29 -11.35 -14.92
CA ILE A 73 16.83 -10.34 -15.84
C ILE A 73 15.68 -9.63 -16.54
N PHE A 74 15.54 -8.33 -16.30
CA PHE A 74 14.60 -7.46 -16.97
C PHE A 74 15.28 -6.69 -18.08
N THR A 75 14.62 -6.53 -19.23
CA THR A 75 15.13 -5.75 -20.36
C THR A 75 14.23 -4.54 -20.62
N ASN A 76 14.82 -3.38 -20.90
CA ASN A 76 14.13 -2.17 -21.32
C ASN A 76 14.44 -1.91 -22.81
N SER A 77 13.43 -2.03 -23.67
CA SER A 77 13.54 -1.80 -25.11
C SER A 77 13.31 -0.35 -25.53
N SER A 78 12.91 0.53 -24.61
CA SER A 78 12.73 1.95 -24.89
C SER A 78 14.07 2.67 -25.10
N SER A 79 14.01 3.83 -25.76
CA SER A 79 15.17 4.71 -25.96
C SER A 79 15.51 5.59 -24.75
N ARG A 80 14.77 5.43 -23.63
CA ARG A 80 14.95 6.24 -22.42
C ARG A 80 15.24 5.37 -21.21
N VAL A 81 15.89 5.97 -20.21
CA VAL A 81 16.10 5.35 -18.91
C VAL A 81 14.78 5.38 -18.13
N LEU A 82 14.40 4.25 -17.54
CA LEU A 82 13.15 4.11 -16.80
C LEU A 82 13.39 3.79 -15.32
N GLU A 83 12.40 4.08 -14.47
CA GLU A 83 12.24 3.46 -13.16
C GLU A 83 11.24 2.32 -13.31
N GLY A 84 11.57 1.13 -12.80
CA GLY A 84 10.66 0.00 -12.78
C GLY A 84 10.18 -0.28 -11.37
N GLU A 85 8.88 -0.44 -11.22
CA GLU A 85 8.24 -0.97 -10.03
C GLU A 85 7.70 -2.37 -10.35
N PHE A 86 8.07 -3.34 -9.53
CA PHE A 86 7.69 -4.74 -9.68
C PHE A 86 6.99 -5.21 -8.41
N GLU A 87 5.82 -5.82 -8.55
CA GLU A 87 5.07 -6.39 -7.43
C GLU A 87 5.09 -7.92 -7.47
N PHE A 88 5.33 -8.54 -6.32
CA PHE A 88 5.48 -9.98 -6.12
C PHE A 88 4.48 -10.43 -5.04
N PRO A 89 3.30 -10.93 -5.42
CA PRO A 89 2.36 -11.47 -4.43
C PRO A 89 2.93 -12.75 -3.82
N LEU A 90 3.02 -12.79 -2.49
CA LEU A 90 3.47 -13.95 -1.74
C LEU A 90 2.27 -14.74 -1.19
N GLY A 91 2.33 -16.06 -1.33
CA GLY A 91 1.35 -16.96 -0.75
C GLY A 91 1.40 -17.01 0.79
N GLN A 92 0.40 -17.66 1.37
CA GLN A 92 0.32 -17.85 2.82
C GLN A 92 1.59 -18.53 3.35
N GLY A 93 2.22 -17.93 4.37
CA GLY A 93 3.40 -18.49 5.02
C GLY A 93 4.72 -18.24 4.30
N GLN A 94 4.71 -17.53 3.17
CA GLN A 94 5.93 -17.09 2.47
C GLN A 94 6.43 -15.75 3.04
N THR A 95 7.74 -15.56 3.14
CA THR A 95 8.37 -14.32 3.63
C THR A 95 9.61 -13.97 2.83
N VAL A 96 9.75 -12.74 2.35
CA VAL A 96 10.99 -12.26 1.71
C VAL A 96 12.09 -12.08 2.76
N VAL A 97 13.23 -12.71 2.49
CA VAL A 97 14.40 -12.75 3.39
C VAL A 97 15.70 -12.30 2.72
N GLY A 98 15.68 -12.09 1.40
CA GLY A 98 16.85 -11.65 0.65
C GLY A 98 16.46 -10.87 -0.59
N TYR A 99 17.31 -9.91 -0.94
CA TYR A 99 17.20 -9.12 -2.15
C TYR A 99 18.60 -8.70 -2.60
N ALA A 100 18.88 -8.77 -3.89
CA ALA A 100 20.12 -8.27 -4.43
C ALA A 100 19.93 -7.64 -5.81
N LEU A 101 20.81 -6.69 -6.12
CA LEU A 101 20.84 -5.98 -7.39
C LEU A 101 22.25 -6.08 -7.98
N ASP A 102 22.37 -6.27 -9.29
CA ASP A 102 23.66 -6.15 -9.96
C ASP A 102 24.13 -4.69 -9.96
N ILE A 103 25.25 -4.43 -9.30
CA ILE A 103 25.92 -3.14 -9.29
C ILE A 103 27.40 -3.33 -9.66
N ASN A 104 27.81 -2.69 -10.75
CA ASN A 104 29.16 -2.80 -11.31
C ASN A 104 29.58 -4.25 -11.64
N GLY A 105 28.64 -5.08 -12.11
CA GLY A 105 28.88 -6.47 -12.53
C GLY A 105 28.99 -7.46 -11.36
N ARG A 106 28.45 -7.09 -10.19
CA ARG A 106 28.42 -7.92 -8.97
C ARG A 106 27.07 -7.79 -8.29
N MET A 107 26.50 -8.92 -7.87
CA MET A 107 25.29 -8.94 -7.07
C MET A 107 25.56 -8.37 -5.68
N ARG A 108 24.94 -7.24 -5.36
CA ARG A 108 25.02 -6.60 -4.05
C ARG A 108 23.78 -6.91 -3.24
N GLN A 109 24.00 -7.46 -2.06
CA GLN A 109 22.94 -7.82 -1.12
C GLN A 109 22.34 -6.58 -0.46
N GLY A 110 21.01 -6.59 -0.32
CA GLY A 110 20.26 -5.59 0.40
C GLY A 110 20.33 -5.79 1.90
N VAL A 111 20.28 -4.69 2.64
CA VAL A 111 20.31 -4.69 4.11
C VAL A 111 18.98 -4.20 4.68
N ALA A 112 18.57 -4.80 5.78
CA ALA A 112 17.32 -4.46 6.43
C ALA A 112 17.38 -3.12 7.16
N VAL A 113 16.44 -2.24 6.84
CA VAL A 113 16.27 -0.91 7.45
C VAL A 113 14.80 -0.69 7.82
N GLU A 114 14.53 0.35 8.61
CA GLU A 114 13.16 0.82 8.80
C GLU A 114 12.58 1.29 7.45
N LYS A 115 11.31 0.97 7.18
CA LYS A 115 10.64 1.25 5.89
C LYS A 115 10.74 2.73 5.50
N GLU A 116 10.43 3.65 6.42
CA GLU A 116 10.58 5.10 6.23
C GLU A 116 12.03 5.50 5.87
N LYS A 117 13.01 4.97 6.61
CA LYS A 117 14.43 5.27 6.37
C LYS A 117 14.87 4.76 5.00
N GLY A 118 14.51 3.53 4.64
CA GLY A 118 14.85 2.94 3.34
C GLY A 118 14.27 3.76 2.19
N ARG A 119 13.02 4.20 2.32
CA ARG A 119 12.35 5.05 1.32
C ARG A 119 13.01 6.41 1.18
N THR A 120 13.26 7.10 2.29
CA THR A 120 13.93 8.42 2.30
C THR A 120 15.30 8.33 1.62
N VAL A 121 16.08 7.31 1.97
CA VAL A 121 17.41 7.09 1.38
C VAL A 121 17.30 6.75 -0.10
N PHE A 122 16.36 5.90 -0.51
CA PHE A 122 16.14 5.57 -1.91
C PHE A 122 15.85 6.83 -2.73
N GLU A 123 14.91 7.67 -2.32
CA GLU A 123 14.56 8.91 -3.03
C GLU A 123 15.75 9.87 -3.12
N ASP A 124 16.50 10.06 -2.05
CA ASP A 124 17.71 10.90 -2.04
C ASP A 124 18.82 10.39 -2.97
N VAL A 125 18.93 9.07 -3.14
CA VAL A 125 19.96 8.42 -3.97
C VAL A 125 19.55 8.50 -5.44
N VAL A 126 18.29 8.20 -5.77
CA VAL A 126 17.74 8.34 -7.14
C VAL A 126 17.92 9.77 -7.65
N ARG A 127 17.67 10.78 -6.81
CA ARG A 127 17.84 12.20 -7.17
C ARG A 127 19.28 12.59 -7.49
N ARG A 128 20.26 11.80 -7.05
CA ARG A 128 21.68 11.96 -7.40
C ARG A 128 22.09 11.14 -8.63
N ASN A 129 21.14 10.50 -9.30
CA ASN A 129 21.36 9.55 -10.41
C ASN A 129 22.33 8.41 -10.03
N VAL A 130 22.22 7.91 -8.79
CA VAL A 130 22.96 6.75 -8.29
C VAL A 130 21.98 5.57 -8.22
N ASP A 131 22.47 4.35 -8.46
CA ASP A 131 21.67 3.12 -8.59
C ASP A 131 21.25 2.55 -7.23
N PRO A 132 19.98 2.67 -6.79
CA PRO A 132 19.50 2.01 -5.58
C PRO A 132 18.50 0.89 -5.89
N GLY A 133 18.41 -0.07 -4.98
CA GLY A 133 17.32 -1.03 -4.95
C GLY A 133 16.55 -0.91 -3.64
N LEU A 134 15.23 -1.00 -3.68
CA LEU A 134 14.39 -0.98 -2.49
C LEU A 134 13.30 -2.03 -2.59
N VAL A 135 13.19 -2.91 -1.59
CA VAL A 135 12.09 -3.86 -1.42
C VAL A 135 11.28 -3.52 -0.17
N GLU A 136 9.97 -3.43 -0.32
CA GLU A 136 9.03 -3.15 0.75
C GLU A 136 7.86 -4.15 0.69
N MET A 137 7.28 -4.47 1.85
CA MET A 137 5.99 -5.15 1.91
C MET A 137 4.87 -4.10 1.79
N THR A 138 3.91 -4.34 0.90
CA THR A 138 2.67 -3.57 0.73
C THR A 138 1.49 -4.35 1.33
N GLU A 139 0.30 -3.75 1.34
CA GLU A 139 -0.93 -4.43 1.77
C GLU A 139 -1.23 -5.66 0.89
N GLY A 140 -1.89 -6.67 1.47
CA GLY A 140 -2.22 -7.90 0.75
C GLY A 140 -1.07 -8.93 0.66
N ASN A 141 -0.10 -8.88 1.57
CA ASN A 141 1.09 -9.75 1.57
C ASN A 141 1.86 -9.70 0.23
N ASN A 142 1.87 -8.52 -0.39
CA ASN A 142 2.54 -8.26 -1.66
C ASN A 142 3.89 -7.59 -1.39
N PHE A 143 4.90 -7.92 -2.19
CA PHE A 143 6.23 -7.32 -2.08
C PHE A 143 6.52 -6.48 -3.30
N LYS A 144 6.78 -5.22 -3.04
CA LYS A 144 7.08 -4.24 -4.07
C LYS A 144 8.57 -3.97 -4.07
N THR A 145 9.20 -4.12 -5.24
CA THR A 145 10.57 -3.67 -5.45
C THR A 145 10.60 -2.53 -6.45
N ARG A 146 11.41 -1.51 -6.14
CA ARG A 146 11.70 -0.38 -7.02
C ARG A 146 13.15 -0.43 -7.42
N VAL A 147 13.40 -0.34 -8.73
CA VAL A 147 14.75 -0.36 -9.29
C VAL A 147 14.92 0.82 -10.22
N TYR A 148 15.97 1.59 -9.96
CA TYR A 148 16.42 2.67 -10.81
C TYR A 148 17.95 2.63 -10.91
N PRO A 149 18.53 2.97 -12.07
CA PRO A 149 17.89 3.12 -13.38
C PRO A 149 17.66 1.77 -14.06
N LEU A 150 16.65 1.64 -14.92
CA LEU A 150 16.54 0.62 -15.97
C LEU A 150 17.08 1.22 -17.28
N PRO A 151 18.31 0.88 -17.71
CA PRO A 151 18.98 1.58 -18.80
C PRO A 151 18.24 1.47 -20.13
N ALA A 152 18.26 2.54 -20.94
CA ALA A 152 17.71 2.54 -22.30
C ALA A 152 18.37 1.47 -23.17
N GLY A 153 17.59 0.60 -23.80
CA GLY A 153 18.10 -0.53 -24.58
C GLY A 153 18.92 -1.54 -23.78
N GLY A 154 18.87 -1.49 -22.44
CA GLY A 154 19.71 -2.29 -21.54
C GLY A 154 18.90 -3.26 -20.69
N SER A 155 19.58 -3.82 -19.68
CA SER A 155 18.98 -4.77 -18.74
C SER A 155 19.33 -4.47 -17.29
N ARG A 156 18.53 -5.03 -16.38
CA ARG A 156 18.83 -5.09 -14.95
C ARG A 156 18.63 -6.49 -14.42
N HIS A 157 19.53 -6.87 -13.53
CA HIS A 157 19.56 -8.17 -12.89
C HIS A 157 19.21 -8.00 -11.41
N ILE A 158 18.13 -8.68 -11.02
CA ILE A 158 17.52 -8.62 -9.70
C ILE A 158 17.44 -10.03 -9.15
N GLN A 159 17.74 -10.20 -7.88
CA GLN A 159 17.55 -11.47 -7.18
C GLN A 159 16.64 -11.24 -5.97
N VAL A 160 15.66 -12.12 -5.79
CA VAL A 160 14.73 -12.12 -4.64
C VAL A 160 14.78 -13.50 -3.99
N THR A 161 14.94 -13.55 -2.67
CA THR A 161 14.90 -14.80 -1.92
C THR A 161 13.76 -14.77 -0.91
N TYR A 162 12.91 -15.79 -0.93
CA TYR A 162 11.85 -15.99 0.05
C TYR A 162 11.92 -17.37 0.70
N GLU A 163 11.43 -17.45 1.92
CA GLU A 163 11.31 -18.69 2.69
C GLU A 163 9.83 -19.04 2.88
N GLU A 164 9.51 -20.33 2.88
CA GLU A 164 8.18 -20.85 3.16
C GLU A 164 8.23 -22.09 4.05
N ILE A 165 7.20 -22.24 4.89
CA ILE A 165 6.97 -23.47 5.67
C ILE A 165 5.92 -24.30 4.93
N ILE A 166 6.33 -25.47 4.44
CA ILE A 166 5.49 -26.40 3.68
C ILE A 166 4.65 -27.24 4.63
N ASP A 167 3.33 -27.22 4.44
CA ASP A 167 2.36 -28.02 5.20
C ASP A 167 2.20 -29.43 4.62
N SER A 168 1.82 -30.41 5.44
CA SER A 168 1.73 -31.84 5.06
C SER A 168 0.30 -32.35 4.85
N SER A 169 -0.70 -31.47 4.88
CA SER A 169 -2.11 -31.79 5.13
C SER A 169 -2.77 -32.84 4.20
N GLU A 170 -2.38 -32.99 2.92
CA GLU A 170 -2.86 -34.12 2.08
C GLU A 170 -1.83 -34.68 1.06
N ASN A 171 -0.70 -34.00 0.88
CA ASN A 171 0.53 -34.47 0.22
C ASN A 171 1.55 -33.34 0.40
N ARG A 172 2.71 -33.63 0.98
CA ARG A 172 3.75 -32.61 1.16
C ARG A 172 4.29 -32.21 -0.22
N SER A 173 3.96 -31.03 -0.73
CA SER A 173 4.37 -30.61 -2.07
C SER A 173 4.82 -29.16 -2.08
N TYR A 174 5.91 -28.90 -2.79
CA TYR A 174 6.35 -27.55 -3.15
C TYR A 174 5.67 -27.11 -4.44
N ILE A 175 5.21 -25.87 -4.52
CA ILE A 175 4.53 -25.31 -5.70
C ILE A 175 5.20 -23.99 -6.09
N LEU A 176 5.86 -23.96 -7.25
CA LEU A 176 6.28 -22.71 -7.88
C LEU A 176 5.18 -22.23 -8.83
N GLN A 177 4.67 -21.04 -8.56
CA GLN A 177 3.66 -20.40 -9.38
C GLN A 177 4.27 -19.63 -10.58
N PRO A 178 3.58 -19.57 -11.73
CA PRO A 178 3.92 -18.69 -12.86
C PRO A 178 4.15 -17.25 -12.44
N LEU A 179 5.31 -16.66 -12.72
CA LEU A 179 5.62 -15.27 -12.37
C LEU A 179 5.38 -14.25 -13.51
N THR A 180 5.20 -14.73 -14.74
CA THR A 180 4.96 -13.88 -15.91
C THR A 180 4.15 -14.63 -16.96
N ASP A 181 3.36 -13.91 -17.74
CA ASP A 181 2.70 -14.38 -18.96
C ASP A 181 3.56 -14.15 -20.22
N ALA A 182 4.65 -13.39 -20.11
CA ALA A 182 5.60 -13.18 -21.19
C ALA A 182 6.38 -14.46 -21.51
N VAL A 183 6.84 -14.56 -22.76
CA VAL A 183 7.76 -15.62 -23.17
C VAL A 183 9.16 -15.30 -22.64
N LEU A 184 9.72 -16.21 -21.84
CA LEU A 184 11.07 -16.11 -21.30
C LEU A 184 12.11 -16.56 -22.34
N ASP A 185 13.19 -15.81 -22.50
CA ASP A 185 14.32 -16.19 -23.34
C ASP A 185 15.04 -17.42 -22.76
N SER A 186 15.22 -17.43 -21.45
CA SER A 186 15.74 -18.53 -20.65
C SER A 186 14.96 -18.73 -19.36
N PHE A 187 14.74 -20.00 -19.02
CA PHE A 187 14.12 -20.40 -17.77
C PHE A 187 14.88 -21.59 -17.18
N THR A 188 15.32 -21.46 -15.94
CA THR A 188 15.92 -22.56 -15.17
C THR A 188 15.13 -22.77 -13.88
N PHE A 189 14.87 -24.02 -13.53
CA PHE A 189 14.30 -24.41 -12.24
C PHE A 189 15.16 -25.51 -11.64
N GLU A 190 15.81 -25.20 -10.53
CA GLU A 190 16.59 -26.11 -9.71
C GLU A 190 15.91 -26.32 -8.36
N ILE A 191 15.83 -27.57 -7.91
CA ILE A 191 15.40 -27.90 -6.55
C ILE A 191 16.31 -28.94 -5.92
N THR A 192 16.83 -28.60 -4.74
CA THR A 192 17.65 -29.46 -3.89
C THR A 192 16.91 -29.74 -2.58
N VAL A 193 16.62 -31.01 -2.32
CA VAL A 193 15.95 -31.49 -1.09
C VAL A 193 16.96 -32.21 -0.20
N TYR A 194 17.23 -31.65 0.97
CA TYR A 194 18.14 -32.19 1.97
C TYR A 194 17.39 -33.16 2.92
N GLY A 195 17.90 -34.39 3.11
CA GLY A 195 17.20 -35.40 3.91
C GLY A 195 17.83 -36.81 3.88
N GLN A 196 17.59 -37.60 4.94
CA GLN A 196 18.35 -38.82 5.31
C GLN A 196 18.24 -40.01 4.35
N ASP A 197 19.30 -40.83 4.38
CA ASP A 197 19.53 -42.09 3.68
C ASP A 197 18.25 -42.91 3.47
N SER A 198 17.84 -43.10 2.21
CA SER A 198 16.77 -44.01 1.76
C SER A 198 15.37 -43.42 1.63
N TYR A 199 15.13 -42.55 0.64
CA TYR A 199 13.76 -42.27 0.18
C TYR A 199 13.65 -42.31 -1.35
N MET A 200 12.43 -42.36 -1.88
CA MET A 200 12.21 -42.26 -3.33
C MET A 200 12.40 -40.80 -3.76
N PRO A 201 12.97 -40.53 -4.94
CA PRO A 201 13.10 -39.17 -5.44
C PRO A 201 11.71 -38.53 -5.59
N PRO A 202 11.57 -37.24 -5.23
CA PRO A 202 10.34 -36.50 -5.46
C PRO A 202 9.96 -36.59 -6.95
N LYS A 203 8.69 -36.90 -7.25
CA LYS A 203 8.20 -36.95 -8.64
C LYS A 203 7.53 -35.62 -8.97
N PRO A 204 8.09 -34.79 -9.89
CA PRO A 204 7.39 -33.64 -10.41
C PRO A 204 6.14 -34.13 -11.15
N GLN A 205 5.00 -33.49 -10.91
CA GLN A 205 3.75 -33.81 -11.58
C GLN A 205 3.57 -32.86 -12.77
N GLU A 206 3.26 -33.43 -13.95
CA GLU A 206 3.15 -32.68 -15.19
C GLU A 206 2.00 -31.65 -15.15
N SER A 207 2.32 -30.40 -15.46
CA SER A 207 1.34 -29.43 -15.95
C SER A 207 1.79 -28.92 -17.33
N GLY A 208 1.52 -29.73 -18.37
CA GLY A 208 1.54 -29.28 -19.77
C GLY A 208 2.86 -29.29 -20.54
N GLY A 209 3.71 -30.34 -20.46
CA GLY A 209 4.70 -30.62 -21.52
C GLY A 209 6.15 -30.88 -21.10
N VAL A 210 6.36 -32.02 -20.42
CA VAL A 210 7.63 -32.75 -20.15
C VAL A 210 8.67 -32.06 -19.25
N PHE A 211 8.79 -32.60 -18.03
CA PHE A 211 9.98 -32.52 -17.18
C PHE A 211 10.46 -33.95 -16.83
N SER A 212 11.60 -34.35 -17.42
CA SER A 212 12.24 -35.64 -17.12
C SER A 212 13.43 -35.42 -16.21
N LEU A 213 13.34 -35.96 -14.99
CA LEU A 213 14.43 -36.06 -14.01
C LEU A 213 15.51 -37.03 -14.50
N PHE A 214 16.78 -36.63 -14.47
CA PHE A 214 17.92 -37.55 -14.55
C PHE A 214 18.94 -37.26 -13.45
N ALA A 215 19.32 -38.35 -12.78
CA ALA A 215 20.44 -38.50 -11.86
C ALA A 215 20.41 -37.64 -10.57
N ALA A 216 19.99 -38.28 -9.47
CA ALA A 216 20.57 -37.96 -8.17
C ALA A 216 22.07 -38.28 -8.26
N GLU A 217 22.93 -37.28 -8.39
CA GLU A 217 24.27 -37.41 -7.84
C GLU A 217 24.12 -37.37 -6.32
N ASP A 218 24.73 -38.32 -5.62
CA ASP A 218 24.77 -38.34 -4.15
C ASP A 218 25.43 -37.04 -3.65
N VAL A 219 24.64 -35.99 -3.43
CA VAL A 219 25.07 -34.82 -2.67
C VAL A 219 25.02 -35.19 -1.19
N LYS A 220 25.86 -36.14 -0.77
CA LYS A 220 26.10 -36.61 0.61
C LYS A 220 24.88 -37.01 1.49
N SER A 221 23.63 -36.86 1.03
CA SER A 221 22.33 -37.36 1.52
C SER A 221 21.20 -36.38 1.12
N GLY A 222 20.68 -36.47 -0.11
CA GLY A 222 19.62 -35.59 -0.63
C GLY A 222 19.25 -35.85 -2.09
N TYR A 223 18.30 -35.08 -2.63
CA TYR A 223 17.90 -35.12 -4.05
C TYR A 223 18.14 -33.77 -4.70
N HIS A 224 18.59 -33.76 -5.95
CA HIS A 224 18.69 -32.57 -6.78
C HIS A 224 17.96 -32.83 -8.10
N SER A 225 17.30 -31.80 -8.62
CA SER A 225 16.59 -31.80 -9.90
C SER A 225 16.75 -30.46 -10.57
N GLU A 226 17.03 -30.46 -11.87
CA GLU A 226 17.15 -29.26 -12.69
C GLU A 226 16.31 -29.39 -13.95
N ILE A 227 15.69 -28.28 -14.35
CA ILE A 227 15.16 -28.10 -15.69
C ILE A 227 15.64 -26.78 -16.27
N SER A 228 16.16 -26.83 -17.50
CA SER A 228 16.51 -25.67 -18.31
C SER A 228 15.69 -25.63 -19.61
N LYS A 229 15.08 -24.48 -19.92
CA LYS A 229 14.30 -24.22 -21.15
C LYS A 229 14.73 -22.89 -21.79
N ARG A 230 14.48 -22.76 -23.09
CA ARG A 230 14.63 -21.52 -23.86
C ARG A 230 13.32 -21.20 -24.55
N SER A 231 13.00 -19.92 -24.71
CA SER A 231 11.74 -19.46 -25.34
C SER A 231 10.51 -20.15 -24.72
N PHE A 232 10.37 -20.06 -23.39
CA PHE A 232 9.39 -20.81 -22.60
C PHE A 232 8.26 -19.93 -22.07
N SER A 233 7.02 -20.40 -22.22
CA SER A 233 5.83 -19.79 -21.61
C SER A 233 5.53 -20.46 -20.28
N PHE A 234 5.96 -19.84 -19.18
CA PHE A 234 5.69 -20.34 -17.84
C PHE A 234 4.28 -19.95 -17.41
N ILE A 235 3.25 -20.65 -17.91
CA ILE A 235 1.82 -20.34 -17.65
C ILE A 235 1.14 -21.30 -16.67
N ASN A 236 1.79 -22.41 -16.35
CA ASN A 236 1.28 -23.46 -15.47
C ASN A 236 2.21 -23.63 -14.26
N PRO A 237 1.68 -23.83 -13.04
CA PRO A 237 2.51 -24.08 -11.87
C PRO A 237 3.36 -25.34 -11.98
N ILE A 238 4.56 -25.29 -11.40
CA ILE A 238 5.44 -26.45 -11.21
C ILE A 238 5.20 -27.01 -9.82
N MET A 239 4.75 -28.26 -9.74
CA MET A 239 4.51 -28.95 -8.47
C MET A 239 5.53 -30.07 -8.28
N VAL A 240 6.21 -30.06 -7.14
CA VAL A 240 7.17 -31.09 -6.71
C VAL A 240 6.64 -31.76 -5.46
N ASN A 241 6.23 -33.03 -5.58
CA ASN A 241 5.82 -33.83 -4.43
C ASN A 241 7.04 -34.22 -3.61
N LEU A 242 7.12 -33.74 -2.38
CA LEU A 242 8.21 -33.99 -1.45
C LEU A 242 7.98 -35.29 -0.67
N PRO A 243 9.05 -35.93 -0.17
CA PRO A 243 8.91 -37.11 0.68
C PRO A 243 8.15 -36.75 1.98
N ASN A 244 7.20 -37.62 2.36
CA ASN A 244 6.58 -37.56 3.68
C ASN A 244 7.59 -38.00 4.73
N ASP A 245 7.66 -37.28 5.85
CA ASP A 245 8.50 -37.70 6.97
C ASP A 245 7.96 -38.97 7.63
N SER A 246 8.82 -39.67 8.36
CA SER A 246 8.49 -40.91 9.10
C SER A 246 7.45 -40.75 10.22
N GLY A 247 6.78 -39.59 10.32
CA GLY A 247 5.82 -39.24 11.36
C GLY A 247 6.44 -38.81 12.69
N ALA A 248 7.74 -39.09 12.91
CA ALA A 248 8.49 -38.53 14.02
C ALA A 248 8.80 -37.05 13.73
N GLY A 249 8.42 -36.15 14.65
CA GLY A 249 8.78 -34.73 14.54
C GLY A 249 10.30 -34.55 14.49
N GLN A 250 10.76 -33.53 13.77
CA GLN A 250 12.18 -33.25 13.58
C GLN A 250 12.58 -31.97 14.31
N VAL A 251 13.77 -31.99 14.91
CA VAL A 251 14.38 -30.86 15.61
C VAL A 251 15.64 -30.44 14.85
N PHE A 252 15.81 -29.14 14.67
CA PHE A 252 17.01 -28.54 14.12
C PHE A 252 17.53 -27.48 15.07
N THR A 253 18.84 -27.33 15.13
CA THR A 253 19.50 -26.31 15.93
C THR A 253 20.56 -25.56 15.13
N GLN A 254 20.81 -24.31 15.51
CA GLN A 254 21.84 -23.45 14.92
C GLN A 254 22.45 -22.55 16.00
N ASP A 255 23.78 -22.58 16.10
CA ASP A 255 24.52 -21.63 16.93
C ASP A 255 24.73 -20.31 16.18
N VAL A 256 24.28 -19.20 16.77
CA VAL A 256 24.51 -17.85 16.25
C VAL A 256 25.02 -16.95 17.38
N GLY A 257 26.32 -16.63 17.34
CA GLY A 257 26.98 -15.86 18.39
C GLY A 257 27.06 -16.64 19.70
N ARG A 258 26.29 -16.23 20.71
CA ARG A 258 26.22 -16.88 22.04
C ARG A 258 24.93 -17.67 22.27
N ASP A 259 23.99 -17.58 21.34
CA ASP A 259 22.67 -18.19 21.44
C ASP A 259 22.61 -19.42 20.53
N THR A 260 21.95 -20.47 21.00
CA THR A 260 21.60 -21.64 20.18
C THR A 260 20.11 -21.55 19.85
N TYR A 261 19.76 -21.34 18.60
CA TYR A 261 18.36 -21.31 18.13
C TYR A 261 17.92 -22.73 17.81
N PHE A 262 16.64 -23.04 18.03
CA PHE A 262 16.06 -24.30 17.58
C PHE A 262 14.73 -24.08 16.85
N TYR A 263 14.44 -25.01 15.97
CA TYR A 263 13.16 -25.13 15.26
C TYR A 263 12.75 -26.59 15.28
N PHE A 264 11.50 -26.84 15.63
CA PHE A 264 10.88 -28.15 15.66
C PHE A 264 9.60 -28.11 14.83
N TYR A 265 9.36 -29.15 14.06
CA TYR A 265 8.06 -29.37 13.44
C TYR A 265 7.62 -30.83 13.57
N THR A 266 6.32 -31.03 13.56
CA THR A 266 5.75 -32.37 13.68
C THR A 266 4.41 -32.47 12.94
N PRO A 267 4.22 -33.52 12.12
CA PRO A 267 2.94 -33.74 11.47
C PRO A 267 1.83 -34.02 12.48
N MET A 268 0.69 -33.36 12.34
CA MET A 268 -0.44 -33.52 13.25
C MET A 268 -1.49 -34.44 12.62
N THR A 269 -1.61 -35.65 13.16
CA THR A 269 -2.71 -36.57 12.83
C THR A 269 -3.82 -36.38 13.85
N SER A 270 -4.65 -35.35 13.69
CA SER A 270 -5.78 -35.17 14.60
C SER A 270 -6.98 -36.01 14.13
N SER A 271 -7.67 -36.68 15.05
CA SER A 271 -8.97 -37.28 14.75
C SER A 271 -10.00 -36.16 14.69
N ALA A 272 -10.56 -35.88 13.50
CA ALA A 272 -11.58 -34.86 13.32
C ALA A 272 -12.69 -34.98 14.37
N LYS A 273 -12.89 -33.90 15.15
CA LYS A 273 -13.97 -33.81 16.13
C LYS A 273 -15.07 -32.94 15.54
N ALA A 274 -16.18 -33.55 15.15
CA ALA A 274 -17.32 -32.84 14.60
C ALA A 274 -17.80 -31.72 15.55
N LYS A 275 -18.02 -30.52 15.00
CA LYS A 275 -18.51 -29.38 15.77
C LYS A 275 -20.04 -29.42 15.90
N ASN A 276 -20.57 -28.62 16.82
CA ASN A 276 -22.00 -28.33 16.84
C ASN A 276 -22.34 -27.40 15.66
N LEU A 277 -23.11 -27.91 14.69
CA LEU A 277 -23.49 -27.14 13.51
C LEU A 277 -24.45 -25.98 13.87
N PRO A 278 -24.28 -24.80 13.26
CA PRO A 278 -25.10 -23.63 13.55
C PRO A 278 -26.55 -23.81 13.07
N SER A 279 -27.49 -23.15 13.77
CA SER A 279 -28.89 -23.02 13.32
C SER A 279 -29.14 -21.69 12.61
N SER A 280 -28.27 -20.70 12.84
CA SER A 280 -28.25 -19.40 12.17
C SER A 280 -26.85 -19.09 11.62
N LEU A 281 -26.79 -18.58 10.39
CA LEU A 281 -25.57 -18.27 9.66
C LEU A 281 -25.65 -16.83 9.11
N THR A 282 -24.62 -16.02 9.36
CA THR A 282 -24.44 -14.74 8.64
C THR A 282 -23.27 -14.87 7.67
N VAL A 283 -23.48 -14.47 6.42
CA VAL A 283 -22.45 -14.41 5.38
C VAL A 283 -22.18 -12.96 5.04
N TYR A 284 -21.05 -12.43 5.50
CA TYR A 284 -20.52 -11.17 5.00
C TYR A 284 -19.78 -11.45 3.69
N TYR A 285 -20.20 -10.77 2.63
CA TYR A 285 -19.65 -10.99 1.29
C TYR A 285 -19.10 -9.68 0.75
N ASP A 286 -17.78 -9.59 0.63
CA ASP A 286 -17.15 -8.40 0.08
C ASP A 286 -17.58 -8.23 -1.39
N VAL A 287 -17.87 -7.02 -1.83
CA VAL A 287 -18.24 -6.65 -3.20
C VAL A 287 -17.50 -5.37 -3.61
N SER A 288 -16.32 -5.13 -3.03
CA SER A 288 -15.38 -4.11 -3.48
C SER A 288 -14.83 -4.44 -4.86
N SER A 289 -14.09 -3.49 -5.44
CA SER A 289 -13.47 -3.64 -6.74
C SER A 289 -12.33 -4.66 -6.76
N SER A 290 -11.49 -4.70 -5.72
CA SER A 290 -10.38 -5.67 -5.61
C SER A 290 -10.86 -7.11 -5.76
N MET A 291 -12.10 -7.34 -5.36
CA MET A 291 -12.69 -8.66 -5.33
C MET A 291 -13.31 -9.12 -6.66
N ALA A 292 -13.22 -8.34 -7.73
CA ALA A 292 -13.75 -8.71 -9.05
C ALA A 292 -13.11 -9.98 -9.63
N ASN A 293 -11.84 -10.26 -9.28
CA ASN A 293 -11.07 -11.41 -9.76
C ASN A 293 -11.12 -12.63 -8.83
N ARG A 294 -11.96 -12.61 -7.80
CA ARG A 294 -12.14 -13.76 -6.89
C ARG A 294 -12.60 -15.01 -7.63
N ASN A 295 -12.35 -16.19 -7.06
CA ASN A 295 -12.91 -17.43 -7.57
C ASN A 295 -14.32 -17.70 -7.02
N PHE A 296 -15.30 -16.94 -7.54
CA PHE A 296 -16.70 -17.01 -7.12
C PHE A 296 -17.25 -18.44 -7.10
N ASN A 297 -16.92 -19.26 -8.10
CA ASN A 297 -17.48 -20.61 -8.23
C ASN A 297 -16.98 -21.52 -7.12
N VAL A 298 -15.70 -21.44 -6.73
CA VAL A 298 -15.13 -22.25 -5.65
C VAL A 298 -15.67 -21.79 -4.29
N GLU A 299 -15.78 -20.48 -4.06
CA GLU A 299 -16.41 -19.92 -2.85
C GLU A 299 -17.87 -20.37 -2.70
N MET A 300 -18.65 -20.26 -3.78
CA MET A 300 -20.05 -20.63 -3.78
C MET A 300 -20.24 -22.13 -3.63
N GLN A 301 -19.33 -22.94 -4.17
CA GLN A 301 -19.35 -24.39 -4.04
C GLN A 301 -19.08 -24.81 -2.57
N LEU A 302 -18.07 -24.23 -1.90
CA LEU A 302 -17.86 -24.41 -0.45
C LEU A 302 -19.11 -24.02 0.36
N LEU A 303 -19.70 -22.85 0.07
CA LEU A 303 -20.87 -22.35 0.78
C LEU A 303 -22.08 -23.27 0.59
N ARG A 304 -22.30 -23.75 -0.65
CA ARG A 304 -23.36 -24.71 -0.99
C ARG A 304 -23.19 -26.01 -0.21
N ASP A 305 -21.99 -26.56 -0.22
CA ASP A 305 -21.69 -27.83 0.43
C ASP A 305 -21.81 -27.70 1.96
N TYR A 306 -21.37 -26.58 2.53
CA TYR A 306 -21.55 -26.30 3.95
C TYR A 306 -23.04 -26.20 4.33
N ILE A 307 -23.82 -25.37 3.63
CA ILE A 307 -25.27 -25.19 3.87
C ILE A 307 -26.02 -26.52 3.72
N SER A 308 -25.59 -27.41 2.81
CA SER A 308 -26.20 -28.74 2.61
C SER A 308 -26.10 -29.64 3.85
N ARG A 309 -25.09 -29.44 4.71
CA ARG A 309 -24.89 -30.17 5.97
C ARG A 309 -25.70 -29.58 7.13
N LEU A 310 -26.14 -28.33 7.01
CA LEU A 310 -26.90 -27.63 8.05
C LEU A 310 -28.38 -28.07 8.05
N ARG A 311 -28.97 -28.12 9.24
CA ARG A 311 -30.38 -28.55 9.43
C ARG A 311 -31.33 -27.36 9.36
N ASN A 312 -31.79 -27.02 8.17
CA ASN A 312 -32.70 -25.89 7.89
C ASN A 312 -32.21 -24.55 8.51
N PRO A 313 -31.00 -24.09 8.15
CA PRO A 313 -30.43 -22.88 8.74
C PRO A 313 -31.22 -21.63 8.34
N SER A 314 -31.25 -20.64 9.23
CA SER A 314 -31.54 -19.25 8.87
C SER A 314 -30.27 -18.62 8.32
N VAL A 315 -30.26 -18.15 7.07
CA VAL A 315 -29.07 -17.53 6.46
C VAL A 315 -29.32 -16.06 6.15
N THR A 316 -28.45 -15.17 6.63
CA THR A 316 -28.47 -13.75 6.26
C THR A 316 -27.20 -13.43 5.48
N VAL A 317 -27.33 -12.86 4.28
CA VAL A 317 -26.20 -12.42 3.46
C VAL A 317 -26.12 -10.91 3.52
N VAL A 318 -24.93 -10.39 3.83
CA VAL A 318 -24.64 -8.96 3.99
C VAL A 318 -23.51 -8.60 3.03
N PRO A 319 -23.82 -8.08 1.83
CA PRO A 319 -22.78 -7.57 0.95
C PRO A 319 -22.16 -6.30 1.54
N PHE A 320 -20.86 -6.08 1.35
CA PHE A 320 -20.19 -4.87 1.80
C PHE A 320 -19.07 -4.44 0.85
N SER A 321 -18.77 -3.15 0.80
CA SER A 321 -17.56 -2.59 0.19
C SER A 321 -17.07 -1.42 1.05
N ASN A 322 -17.12 -0.19 0.57
CA ASN A 322 -16.78 1.01 1.36
C ASN A 322 -17.82 1.27 2.47
N THR A 323 -19.01 0.68 2.30
CA THR A 323 -20.15 0.67 3.21
C THR A 323 -20.81 -0.71 3.23
N LEU A 324 -21.75 -0.93 4.14
CA LEU A 324 -22.65 -2.08 4.08
C LEU A 324 -23.74 -1.84 3.04
N HIS A 325 -24.05 -2.86 2.25
CA HIS A 325 -25.17 -2.86 1.30
C HIS A 325 -26.40 -3.56 1.91
N GLU A 326 -27.50 -3.56 1.18
CA GLU A 326 -28.76 -4.15 1.64
C GLU A 326 -28.61 -5.64 1.95
N ALA A 327 -28.78 -6.01 3.22
CA ALA A 327 -28.74 -7.38 3.67
C ALA A 327 -30.02 -8.14 3.30
N ARG A 328 -29.88 -9.40 2.90
CA ARG A 328 -31.00 -10.28 2.55
C ARG A 328 -31.01 -11.52 3.42
N SER A 329 -32.18 -11.83 4.00
CA SER A 329 -32.38 -13.04 4.81
C SER A 329 -33.14 -14.11 4.02
N PHE A 330 -32.72 -15.36 4.17
CA PHE A 330 -33.18 -16.52 3.43
C PHE A 330 -33.73 -17.58 4.42
N ASN A 331 -35.00 -17.46 4.80
CA ASN A 331 -35.58 -18.21 5.92
C ASN A 331 -36.90 -18.94 5.57
N SER A 332 -37.11 -20.11 6.22
CA SER A 332 -38.40 -20.64 6.68
C SER A 332 -39.42 -21.28 5.70
N GLY A 333 -38.99 -21.73 4.52
CA GLY A 333 -39.82 -22.63 3.68
C GLY A 333 -39.07 -23.49 2.66
N TRP A 334 -37.75 -23.36 2.61
CA TRP A 334 -36.89 -23.87 1.56
C TRP A 334 -35.93 -24.91 2.12
N ASN A 335 -35.69 -26.00 1.38
CA ASN A 335 -34.62 -26.94 1.73
C ASN A 335 -33.24 -26.31 1.49
N SER A 336 -32.18 -26.90 2.04
CA SER A 336 -30.81 -26.36 1.94
C SER A 336 -30.36 -26.09 0.49
N SER A 337 -30.79 -26.90 -0.49
CA SER A 337 -30.46 -26.70 -1.90
C SER A 337 -31.11 -25.45 -2.50
N ASN A 338 -32.36 -25.16 -2.12
CA ASN A 338 -33.07 -23.95 -2.54
C ASN A 338 -32.44 -22.69 -1.93
N ILE A 339 -32.03 -22.74 -0.66
CA ILE A 339 -31.33 -21.64 0.01
C ILE A 339 -30.04 -21.31 -0.74
N ALA A 340 -29.20 -22.31 -1.01
CA ALA A 340 -27.92 -22.11 -1.71
C ALA A 340 -28.10 -21.55 -3.14
N GLY A 341 -29.10 -22.02 -3.89
CA GLY A 341 -29.37 -21.50 -5.25
C GLY A 341 -29.80 -20.03 -5.26
N GLU A 342 -30.53 -19.59 -4.24
CA GLU A 342 -31.05 -18.22 -4.15
C GLU A 342 -30.04 -17.24 -3.59
N ILE A 343 -29.16 -17.71 -2.70
CA ILE A 343 -27.95 -16.98 -2.32
C ILE A 343 -27.06 -16.80 -3.55
N GLU A 344 -26.84 -17.85 -4.35
CA GLU A 344 -26.03 -17.74 -5.58
C GLU A 344 -26.63 -16.71 -6.54
N SER A 345 -27.95 -16.75 -6.78
CA SER A 345 -28.65 -15.77 -7.63
C SER A 345 -28.49 -14.34 -7.12
N PHE A 346 -28.64 -14.14 -5.80
CA PHE A 346 -28.45 -12.84 -5.16
C PHE A 346 -27.00 -12.35 -5.25
N LEU A 347 -26.01 -13.21 -5.01
CA LEU A 347 -24.60 -12.83 -5.07
C LEU A 347 -24.15 -12.54 -6.51
N ARG A 348 -24.64 -13.30 -7.50
CA ARG A 348 -24.37 -13.03 -8.92
C ARG A 348 -24.99 -11.72 -9.42
N SER A 349 -26.03 -11.21 -8.74
CA SER A 349 -26.62 -9.90 -9.08
C SER A 349 -25.88 -8.71 -8.47
N GLN A 350 -24.92 -8.95 -7.57
CA GLN A 350 -24.17 -7.86 -6.95
C GLN A 350 -23.18 -7.22 -7.92
N VAL A 351 -22.93 -5.94 -7.70
CA VAL A 351 -21.98 -5.14 -8.49
C VAL A 351 -20.73 -4.93 -7.65
N TYR A 352 -19.57 -5.25 -8.24
CA TYR A 352 -18.26 -5.08 -7.61
C TYR A 352 -17.76 -3.66 -7.82
N ASP A 353 -17.84 -2.84 -6.76
CA ASP A 353 -17.44 -1.44 -6.84
C ASP A 353 -17.11 -0.79 -5.48
N GLY A 354 -16.16 0.13 -5.54
CA GLY A 354 -15.64 0.89 -4.42
C GLY A 354 -14.57 0.15 -3.63
N ALA A 355 -14.07 0.85 -2.62
CA ALA A 355 -13.09 0.38 -1.66
C ALA A 355 -13.62 -0.73 -0.73
N THR A 356 -12.77 -1.29 0.13
CA THR A 356 -13.15 -2.20 1.21
C THR A 356 -13.03 -1.53 2.58
N ASN A 357 -14.11 -1.61 3.37
CA ASN A 357 -14.15 -1.22 4.78
C ASN A 357 -14.31 -2.47 5.68
N LEU A 358 -13.23 -2.92 6.31
CA LEU A 358 -13.27 -4.03 7.29
C LEU A 358 -13.46 -3.56 8.74
N ASN A 359 -13.69 -2.27 8.98
CA ASN A 359 -14.04 -1.73 10.30
C ASN A 359 -15.51 -2.02 10.63
N ILE A 360 -15.93 -3.27 10.42
CA ILE A 360 -17.25 -3.80 10.65
C ILE A 360 -17.21 -4.61 11.94
N ASP A 361 -18.17 -4.33 12.83
CA ASP A 361 -18.42 -5.16 14.01
C ASP A 361 -19.28 -6.36 13.58
N PHE A 362 -18.60 -7.36 13.00
CA PHE A 362 -19.23 -8.53 12.39
C PHE A 362 -20.11 -9.29 13.39
N ALA A 363 -19.71 -9.34 14.66
CA ALA A 363 -20.43 -10.05 15.70
C ALA A 363 -21.72 -9.35 16.14
N ARG A 364 -21.78 -8.01 16.06
CA ARG A 364 -22.88 -7.22 16.65
C ARG A 364 -23.99 -6.88 15.66
N LEU A 365 -23.64 -6.55 14.42
CA LEU A 365 -24.63 -5.99 13.47
C LEU A 365 -25.63 -7.04 12.98
N TYR A 366 -25.13 -8.23 12.64
CA TYR A 366 -25.94 -9.37 12.18
C TYR A 366 -25.53 -10.65 12.92
N SER A 367 -25.87 -10.71 14.21
CA SER A 367 -25.48 -11.83 15.07
C SER A 367 -26.09 -13.16 14.62
N ALA A 368 -25.26 -14.19 14.57
CA ALA A 368 -25.64 -15.57 14.27
C ALA A 368 -24.83 -16.54 15.13
N ASP A 369 -25.19 -17.83 15.13
CA ASP A 369 -24.40 -18.87 15.79
C ASP A 369 -23.00 -18.97 15.16
N GLU A 370 -22.92 -18.71 13.85
CA GLU A 370 -21.69 -18.69 13.08
C GLU A 370 -21.71 -17.62 11.98
N ILE A 371 -20.54 -17.04 11.71
CA ILE A 371 -20.34 -15.99 10.73
C ILE A 371 -19.26 -16.44 9.73
N LEU A 372 -19.53 -16.28 8.44
CA LEU A 372 -18.57 -16.46 7.35
C LEU A 372 -18.27 -15.09 6.73
N VAL A 373 -16.99 -14.74 6.62
CA VAL A 373 -16.55 -13.47 6.01
C VAL A 373 -15.72 -13.80 4.76
N PHE A 374 -16.27 -13.52 3.58
CA PHE A 374 -15.61 -13.72 2.29
C PHE A 374 -14.97 -12.41 1.82
N THR A 375 -13.65 -12.31 1.91
CA THR A 375 -12.85 -11.10 1.59
C THR A 375 -11.38 -11.44 1.42
N ASP A 376 -10.62 -10.59 0.73
CA ASP A 376 -9.16 -10.65 0.65
C ASP A 376 -8.47 -10.15 1.94
N GLY A 377 -9.21 -9.55 2.88
CA GLY A 377 -8.68 -9.07 4.15
C GLY A 377 -7.94 -7.74 4.07
N ILE A 378 -7.99 -7.06 2.92
CA ILE A 378 -7.46 -5.71 2.75
C ILE A 378 -8.55 -4.71 3.11
N SER A 379 -8.24 -3.78 4.02
CA SER A 379 -9.12 -2.65 4.33
C SER A 379 -8.40 -1.40 3.89
N ASN A 380 -9.01 -0.64 2.99
CA ASN A 380 -8.45 0.57 2.40
C ASN A 380 -9.41 1.78 2.53
N TRP A 381 -10.54 1.61 3.21
CA TRP A 381 -11.48 2.67 3.54
C TRP A 381 -11.74 2.76 5.04
N ASN A 382 -11.61 3.96 5.62
CA ASN A 382 -11.93 4.26 7.02
C ASN A 382 -11.24 3.34 8.07
N GLU A 383 -9.93 3.13 7.90
CA GLU A 383 -9.08 2.24 8.71
C GLU A 383 -8.89 2.64 10.19
N ASN A 384 -9.44 3.78 10.65
CA ASN A 384 -9.17 4.29 11.98
C ASN A 384 -9.68 3.38 13.12
N ALA A 385 -8.72 2.60 13.62
CA ALA A 385 -8.32 2.33 15.00
C ALA A 385 -9.37 2.55 16.10
N ASP A 386 -10.34 1.65 16.14
CA ASP A 386 -10.68 1.01 17.42
C ASP A 386 -10.29 -0.46 17.29
N SER A 387 -9.03 -0.77 17.63
CA SER A 387 -8.47 -2.13 17.71
C SER A 387 -9.18 -3.03 18.73
N GLN A 388 -10.25 -2.54 19.36
CA GLN A 388 -11.12 -3.25 20.30
C GLN A 388 -12.43 -3.77 19.71
N LYS A 389 -12.79 -3.44 18.46
CA LYS A 389 -14.03 -3.95 17.85
C LYS A 389 -13.82 -5.39 17.35
N ASN A 390 -14.83 -6.25 17.51
CA ASN A 390 -14.78 -7.73 17.40
C ASN A 390 -14.20 -8.48 18.63
N HIS A 391 -14.43 -7.99 19.85
CA HIS A 391 -14.32 -8.80 21.08
C HIS A 391 -15.69 -9.38 21.46
N ALA A 392 -15.69 -10.55 22.10
CA ALA A 392 -16.88 -11.16 22.68
C ALA A 392 -17.55 -10.20 23.70
N TYR A 393 -18.66 -9.57 23.29
CA TYR A 393 -19.47 -8.71 24.14
C TYR A 393 -20.70 -9.51 24.63
N TYR A 394 -20.98 -9.50 25.93
CA TYR A 394 -22.16 -10.13 26.55
C TYR A 394 -22.35 -11.66 26.38
N GLY A 395 -21.27 -12.45 26.48
CA GLY A 395 -21.41 -13.88 26.81
C GLY A 395 -22.00 -14.79 25.72
N ARG A 396 -22.00 -14.35 24.45
CA ARG A 396 -22.23 -15.22 23.28
C ARG A 396 -21.20 -14.90 22.19
N PRO A 397 -20.00 -15.52 22.21
CA PRO A 397 -19.06 -15.37 21.10
C PRO A 397 -19.63 -16.08 19.85
N ALA A 398 -19.90 -15.33 18.79
CA ALA A 398 -20.18 -15.91 17.47
C ALA A 398 -18.84 -16.39 16.88
N VAL A 399 -18.81 -17.63 16.37
CA VAL A 399 -17.63 -18.15 15.67
C VAL A 399 -17.49 -17.41 14.34
N ILE A 400 -16.39 -16.71 14.12
CA ILE A 400 -16.12 -16.01 12.85
C ILE A 400 -15.07 -16.79 12.07
N ASN A 401 -15.44 -17.28 10.90
CA ASN A 401 -14.52 -17.87 9.93
C ASN A 401 -14.28 -16.89 8.79
N THR A 402 -13.05 -16.79 8.34
CA THR A 402 -12.64 -15.95 7.21
C THR A 402 -12.31 -16.84 6.02
N ILE A 403 -12.78 -16.46 4.84
CA ILE A 403 -12.61 -17.22 3.59
C ILE A 403 -12.06 -16.30 2.53
N ASN A 404 -10.99 -16.75 1.89
CA ASN A 404 -10.33 -16.05 0.79
C ASN A 404 -10.21 -16.96 -0.43
N SER A 405 -10.26 -16.40 -1.64
CA SER A 405 -9.90 -17.09 -2.88
C SER A 405 -8.93 -16.31 -3.78
N CYS A 406 -8.45 -15.14 -3.32
CA CYS A 406 -7.52 -14.27 -4.03
C CYS A 406 -6.06 -14.57 -3.63
N SER A 407 -5.11 -14.42 -4.56
CA SER A 407 -3.67 -14.66 -4.29
C SER A 407 -3.00 -13.52 -3.52
N SER A 408 -3.51 -12.29 -3.63
CA SER A 408 -2.97 -11.09 -2.96
C SER A 408 -3.67 -10.78 -1.63
N ALA A 409 -4.09 -11.81 -0.89
CA ALA A 409 -4.86 -11.63 0.34
C ALA A 409 -3.98 -11.23 1.53
N ASN A 410 -4.54 -10.46 2.45
CA ASN A 410 -3.92 -10.21 3.75
C ASN A 410 -4.18 -11.39 4.70
N HIS A 411 -3.45 -12.49 4.49
CA HIS A 411 -3.57 -13.72 5.26
C HIS A 411 -3.46 -13.49 6.78
N GLY A 412 -2.56 -12.60 7.23
CA GLY A 412 -2.37 -12.30 8.65
C GLY A 412 -3.60 -11.64 9.30
N THR A 413 -4.24 -10.69 8.61
CA THR A 413 -5.49 -10.07 9.07
C THR A 413 -6.61 -11.09 9.16
N LEU A 414 -6.81 -11.90 8.11
CA LEU A 414 -7.87 -12.91 8.06
C LEU A 414 -7.70 -13.98 9.14
N GLN A 415 -6.47 -14.45 9.35
CA GLN A 415 -6.13 -15.39 10.41
C GLN A 415 -6.38 -14.78 11.80
N SER A 416 -5.96 -13.53 12.02
CA SER A 416 -6.20 -12.82 13.30
C SER A 416 -7.69 -12.67 13.59
N ILE A 417 -8.51 -12.28 12.61
CA ILE A 417 -9.98 -12.15 12.78
C ILE A 417 -10.59 -13.49 13.20
N ALA A 418 -10.24 -14.58 12.49
CA ALA A 418 -10.78 -15.90 12.78
C ALA A 418 -10.33 -16.43 14.15
N GLN A 419 -9.03 -16.38 14.45
CA GLN A 419 -8.46 -16.91 15.69
C GLN A 419 -9.00 -16.20 16.93
N LYS A 420 -9.11 -14.85 16.92
CA LYS A 420 -9.67 -14.05 18.02
C LYS A 420 -11.12 -14.40 18.34
N ASN A 421 -11.86 -14.90 17.35
CA ASN A 421 -13.28 -15.24 17.45
C ASN A 421 -13.55 -16.75 17.44
N GLY A 422 -12.51 -17.57 17.60
CA GLY A 422 -12.66 -19.02 17.72
C GLY A 422 -12.98 -19.78 16.43
N GLY A 423 -12.94 -19.12 15.27
CA GLY A 423 -13.11 -19.76 13.97
C GLY A 423 -11.79 -20.07 13.26
N VAL A 424 -11.90 -20.45 11.99
CA VAL A 424 -10.77 -20.83 11.12
C VAL A 424 -10.63 -19.88 9.93
N TYR A 425 -9.40 -19.71 9.49
CA TYR A 425 -9.08 -19.05 8.22
C TYR A 425 -8.94 -20.11 7.13
N ILE A 426 -9.71 -19.95 6.05
CA ILE A 426 -9.73 -20.84 4.89
C ILE A 426 -9.19 -20.08 3.69
N ASP A 427 -8.11 -20.57 3.11
CA ASP A 427 -7.51 -20.04 1.89
C ASP A 427 -7.78 -20.98 0.71
N LEU A 428 -8.84 -20.69 -0.05
CA LEU A 428 -9.23 -21.45 -1.24
C LEU A 428 -8.29 -21.25 -2.43
N SER A 429 -7.29 -20.36 -2.33
CA SER A 429 -6.23 -20.24 -3.32
C SER A 429 -5.19 -21.36 -3.21
N SER A 430 -5.03 -21.94 -2.01
CA SER A 430 -4.05 -22.99 -1.71
C SER A 430 -4.67 -24.31 -1.24
N GLN A 431 -5.85 -24.28 -0.61
CA GLN A 431 -6.55 -25.46 -0.07
C GLN A 431 -7.53 -26.09 -1.06
N THR A 432 -7.81 -27.39 -0.87
CA THR A 432 -8.91 -28.06 -1.57
C THR A 432 -10.25 -27.71 -0.94
N GLU A 433 -11.31 -27.70 -1.74
CA GLU A 433 -12.68 -27.49 -1.24
C GLU A 433 -13.06 -28.52 -0.16
N ALA A 434 -12.64 -29.77 -0.33
CA ALA A 434 -12.91 -30.83 0.65
C ALA A 434 -12.23 -30.55 2.00
N SER A 435 -10.95 -30.15 2.00
CA SER A 435 -10.23 -29.76 3.22
C SER A 435 -10.84 -28.52 3.87
N ALA A 436 -11.25 -27.53 3.07
CA ALA A 436 -11.94 -26.34 3.55
C ALA A 436 -13.29 -26.69 4.21
N LEU A 437 -14.08 -27.58 3.59
CA LEU A 437 -15.34 -28.04 4.13
C LEU A 437 -15.15 -28.80 5.45
N GLU A 438 -14.17 -29.69 5.54
CA GLU A 438 -13.85 -30.39 6.78
C GLU A 438 -13.44 -29.41 7.90
N SER A 439 -12.73 -28.34 7.57
CA SER A 439 -12.39 -27.28 8.53
C SER A 439 -13.64 -26.55 9.07
N LEU A 440 -14.67 -26.38 8.23
CA LEU A 440 -15.96 -25.84 8.65
C LEU A 440 -16.84 -26.85 9.40
N LEU A 441 -16.61 -28.16 9.30
CA LEU A 441 -17.46 -29.18 9.95
C LEU A 441 -16.92 -29.64 11.30
N ASN A 442 -15.66 -29.36 11.59
CA ASN A 442 -14.96 -29.89 12.76
C ASN A 442 -14.43 -28.77 13.66
N GLU A 443 -14.25 -29.09 14.95
CA GLU A 443 -13.54 -28.22 15.89
C GLU A 443 -12.05 -28.18 15.53
N SER A 444 -11.41 -27.01 15.66
CA SER A 444 -9.97 -26.87 15.43
C SER A 444 -9.16 -27.31 16.65
N ILE A 445 -8.10 -28.08 16.41
CA ILE A 445 -7.13 -28.43 17.46
C ILE A 445 -6.25 -27.22 17.80
N ARG A 446 -5.90 -27.07 19.07
CA ARG A 446 -5.10 -25.96 19.59
C ARG A 446 -3.93 -26.45 20.43
N LEU A 447 -2.87 -25.66 20.50
CA LEU A 447 -1.83 -25.79 21.52
C LEU A 447 -2.41 -25.31 22.86
N ILE A 448 -2.79 -26.24 23.74
CA ILE A 448 -3.40 -25.90 25.04
C ILE A 448 -2.32 -25.50 26.05
N ARG A 449 -1.19 -26.19 26.05
CA ARG A 449 -0.10 -25.96 27.01
C ARG A 449 1.26 -26.35 26.46
N ALA A 450 2.30 -25.61 26.85
CA ALA A 450 3.69 -25.99 26.61
C ALA A 450 4.51 -25.96 27.92
N ASP A 451 4.86 -27.14 28.45
CA ASP A 451 5.67 -27.27 29.67
C ASP A 451 7.16 -27.42 29.33
N TYR A 452 8.00 -26.56 29.90
CA TYR A 452 9.46 -26.60 29.73
C TYR A 452 10.18 -25.88 30.87
N ASP A 453 11.47 -26.17 31.07
CA ASP A 453 12.32 -25.42 32.00
C ASP A 453 12.75 -24.07 31.39
N ARG A 454 12.21 -22.98 31.93
CA ARG A 454 12.52 -21.60 31.50
C ARG A 454 14.00 -21.19 31.70
N ASN A 455 14.77 -21.94 32.51
CA ASN A 455 16.22 -21.74 32.61
C ASN A 455 16.99 -22.46 31.49
N SER A 456 16.33 -23.37 30.78
CA SER A 456 16.90 -24.16 29.68
C SER A 456 16.48 -23.64 28.32
N ILE A 457 15.28 -23.03 28.19
CA ILE A 457 14.77 -22.41 26.96
C ILE A 457 14.25 -21.00 27.28
N SER A 458 14.58 -20.03 26.43
CA SER A 458 13.90 -18.73 26.36
C SER A 458 13.17 -18.57 25.03
N ASP A 459 12.19 -17.66 25.00
CA ASP A 459 11.54 -17.18 23.77
C ASP A 459 10.92 -18.29 22.89
N LEU A 460 10.18 -19.20 23.53
CA LEU A 460 9.43 -20.28 22.87
C LEU A 460 8.19 -19.71 22.15
N VAL A 461 8.05 -19.99 20.86
CA VAL A 461 6.94 -19.52 20.00
C VAL A 461 6.46 -20.63 19.05
N PRO A 462 5.16 -20.74 18.73
CA PRO A 462 4.05 -19.88 19.16
C PRO A 462 3.69 -20.09 20.64
N GLU A 463 2.98 -19.11 21.21
CA GLU A 463 2.47 -19.19 22.59
C GLU A 463 1.21 -20.09 22.70
N GLU A 464 0.79 -20.37 23.93
CA GLU A 464 -0.42 -21.16 24.22
C GLU A 464 -1.67 -20.52 23.59
N GLY A 465 -2.59 -21.35 23.10
CA GLY A 465 -3.83 -20.93 22.44
C GLY A 465 -3.77 -20.93 20.91
N GLU A 466 -2.61 -21.16 20.30
CA GLU A 466 -2.43 -21.22 18.84
C GLU A 466 -3.33 -22.31 18.22
N THR A 467 -4.09 -21.94 17.19
CA THR A 467 -4.91 -22.88 16.41
C THR A 467 -4.04 -23.57 15.36
N ILE A 468 -4.18 -24.88 15.25
CA ILE A 468 -3.40 -25.72 14.34
C ILE A 468 -4.26 -26.05 13.13
N THR A 469 -3.81 -25.61 11.95
CA THR A 469 -4.50 -25.81 10.67
C THR A 469 -3.82 -26.86 9.78
N GLY A 470 -2.70 -27.43 10.24
CA GLY A 470 -1.88 -28.42 9.53
C GLY A 470 -0.77 -28.94 10.43
N ASP A 471 0.46 -28.97 9.94
CA ASP A 471 1.64 -29.32 10.75
C ASP A 471 1.87 -28.34 11.89
N PHE A 472 2.23 -28.87 13.07
CA PHE A 472 2.62 -28.02 14.18
C PHE A 472 4.12 -27.72 14.11
N SER A 473 4.49 -26.44 14.23
CA SER A 473 5.88 -26.02 14.29
C SER A 473 6.13 -24.95 15.35
N MET A 474 7.27 -25.08 16.03
CA MET A 474 7.68 -24.27 17.17
C MET A 474 9.16 -23.91 17.07
N ALA A 475 9.54 -22.73 17.53
CA ALA A 475 10.92 -22.27 17.59
C ALA A 475 11.24 -21.67 18.97
N GLY A 476 12.51 -21.61 19.31
CA GLY A 476 12.96 -20.97 20.54
C GLY A 476 14.48 -20.82 20.63
N ILE A 477 14.94 -20.29 21.77
CA ILE A 477 16.35 -20.10 22.07
C ILE A 477 16.74 -21.03 23.22
N LEU A 478 17.67 -21.93 22.95
CA LEU A 478 18.21 -22.88 23.89
C LEU A 478 19.33 -22.23 24.71
N ARG A 479 19.22 -22.30 26.05
CA ARG A 479 20.18 -21.74 27.03
C ARG A 479 21.10 -22.78 27.65
N ARG A 480 20.76 -24.07 27.53
CA ARG A 480 21.54 -25.22 28.02
C ARG A 480 21.70 -26.26 26.92
N LYS A 481 22.70 -27.14 27.02
CA LYS A 481 22.96 -28.14 25.96
C LYS A 481 21.77 -29.03 25.60
N ASN A 482 20.87 -29.29 26.54
CA ASN A 482 19.68 -30.11 26.32
C ASN A 482 18.48 -29.48 27.02
N ALA A 483 17.30 -29.63 26.42
CA ALA A 483 16.02 -29.27 27.02
C ALA A 483 14.94 -30.26 26.60
N LEU A 484 13.86 -30.29 27.39
CA LEU A 484 12.68 -31.10 27.13
C LEU A 484 11.46 -30.17 27.11
N VAL A 485 10.62 -30.32 26.09
CA VAL A 485 9.37 -29.57 25.95
C VAL A 485 8.23 -30.56 25.83
N THR A 486 7.23 -30.44 26.70
CA THR A 486 6.01 -31.24 26.63
C THR A 486 4.87 -30.36 26.13
N LEU A 487 4.33 -30.71 24.96
CA LEU A 487 3.28 -30.00 24.25
C LEU A 487 1.97 -30.74 24.43
N SER A 488 0.94 -30.05 24.93
CA SER A 488 -0.41 -30.60 25.07
C SER A 488 -1.35 -29.96 24.06
N PHE A 489 -1.98 -30.79 23.24
CA PHE A 489 -2.90 -30.38 22.19
C PHE A 489 -4.33 -30.85 22.48
N GLY A 490 -5.32 -30.13 21.97
CA GLY A 490 -6.70 -30.61 21.99
C GLY A 490 -7.73 -29.58 21.58
N TYR A 491 -8.97 -29.78 22.02
CA TYR A 491 -10.14 -29.00 21.56
C TYR A 491 -10.70 -28.16 22.71
N GLY A 492 -10.88 -26.86 22.48
CA GLY A 492 -11.18 -25.90 23.54
C GLY A 492 -10.12 -25.97 24.64
N ASN A 493 -10.53 -26.29 25.87
CA ASN A 493 -9.63 -26.47 27.01
C ASN A 493 -9.33 -27.95 27.34
N THR A 494 -9.77 -28.88 26.49
CA THR A 494 -9.61 -30.32 26.74
C THR A 494 -8.41 -30.87 25.99
N VAL A 495 -7.40 -31.36 26.73
CA VAL A 495 -6.23 -32.03 26.15
C VAL A 495 -6.61 -33.42 25.63
N THR A 496 -6.29 -33.68 24.36
CA THR A 496 -6.53 -34.97 23.69
C THR A 496 -5.24 -35.67 23.27
N GLU A 497 -4.16 -34.91 23.09
CA GLU A 497 -2.85 -35.44 22.67
C GLU A 497 -1.73 -34.74 23.43
N THR A 498 -0.65 -35.45 23.73
CA THR A 498 0.56 -34.85 24.32
C THR A 498 1.79 -35.40 23.64
N ARG A 499 2.71 -34.51 23.27
CA ARG A 499 4.00 -34.85 22.65
C ARG A 499 5.14 -34.31 23.48
N THR A 500 6.18 -35.12 23.65
CA THR A 500 7.40 -34.68 24.33
C THR A 500 8.52 -34.62 23.32
N VAL A 501 9.16 -33.46 23.23
CA VAL A 501 10.24 -33.16 22.29
C VAL A 501 11.51 -32.96 23.10
N GLN A 502 12.54 -33.72 22.76
CA GLN A 502 13.89 -33.50 23.28
C GLN A 502 14.65 -32.61 22.30
N ILE A 503 15.27 -31.56 22.81
CA ILE A 503 16.06 -30.61 22.02
C ILE A 503 17.49 -30.66 22.53
N SER A 504 18.44 -31.02 21.67
CA SER A 504 19.88 -30.96 21.96
C SER A 504 20.58 -29.97 21.05
N ALA A 505 21.55 -29.23 21.60
CA ALA A 505 22.46 -28.38 20.83
C ALA A 505 23.31 -29.18 19.81
N SER A 506 23.42 -30.49 19.97
CA SER A 506 24.08 -31.38 19.01
C SER A 506 23.17 -31.90 17.90
N ASP A 507 21.87 -31.56 17.91
CA ASP A 507 20.92 -31.94 16.86
C ASP A 507 21.06 -31.05 15.60
N GLY A 508 22.19 -30.35 15.47
CA GLY A 508 22.58 -29.62 14.27
C GLY A 508 22.79 -30.60 13.12
N ASN A 509 21.69 -30.97 12.45
CA ASN A 509 21.74 -31.80 11.27
C ASN A 509 22.48 -31.01 10.17
N GLN A 510 23.59 -31.54 9.63
CA GLN A 510 24.31 -30.90 8.52
C GLN A 510 23.42 -30.71 7.27
N ASN A 511 22.30 -31.45 7.23
CA ASN A 511 21.28 -31.45 6.18
C ASN A 511 19.96 -30.75 6.60
N GLY A 512 19.95 -30.00 7.70
CA GLY A 512 18.80 -29.22 8.15
C GLY A 512 18.75 -27.80 7.54
N PRO A 513 17.65 -27.04 7.73
CA PRO A 513 17.58 -25.66 7.28
C PRO A 513 18.72 -24.84 7.92
N ARG A 514 19.45 -24.08 7.10
CA ARG A 514 20.61 -23.30 7.57
C ARG A 514 20.26 -22.01 8.30
N ASN A 515 18.97 -21.63 8.31
CA ASN A 515 18.49 -20.33 8.77
C ASN A 515 17.54 -20.45 9.98
N ILE A 516 17.82 -21.37 10.91
CA ILE A 516 16.98 -21.64 12.10
C ILE A 516 16.73 -20.36 12.93
N SER A 517 17.74 -19.50 13.08
CA SER A 517 17.56 -18.24 13.78
C SER A 517 16.58 -17.29 13.09
N ARG A 518 16.49 -17.35 11.75
CA ARG A 518 15.52 -16.55 10.97
C ARG A 518 14.12 -17.14 11.06
N LEU A 519 13.97 -18.46 11.06
CA LEU A 519 12.68 -19.13 11.30
C LEU A 519 12.12 -18.77 12.69
N TRP A 520 12.98 -18.75 13.71
CA TRP A 520 12.61 -18.22 15.02
C TRP A 520 12.17 -16.76 14.93
N ALA A 521 12.91 -15.91 14.23
CA ALA A 521 12.58 -14.49 14.08
C ALA A 521 11.23 -14.29 13.38
N GLN A 522 10.94 -15.03 12.30
CA GLN A 522 9.66 -15.00 11.59
C GLN A 522 8.50 -15.41 12.52
N LYS A 523 8.64 -16.53 13.25
CA LYS A 523 7.61 -16.96 14.23
C LYS A 523 7.42 -15.97 15.37
N LYS A 524 8.52 -15.39 15.89
CA LYS A 524 8.44 -14.38 16.95
C LYS A 524 7.78 -13.10 16.44
N ILE A 525 8.09 -12.66 15.21
CA ILE A 525 7.41 -11.53 14.56
C ILE A 525 5.92 -11.82 14.38
N ALA A 526 5.54 -13.02 13.93
CA ALA A 526 4.14 -13.42 13.79
C ALA A 526 3.40 -13.38 15.15
N GLU A 527 4.03 -13.88 16.22
CA GLU A 527 3.48 -13.83 17.59
C GLU A 527 3.31 -12.37 18.07
N LEU A 528 4.36 -11.54 17.95
CA LEU A 528 4.33 -10.14 18.35
C LEU A 528 3.29 -9.34 17.55
N SER A 529 3.06 -9.71 16.29
CA SER A 529 2.11 -9.04 15.39
C SER A 529 0.65 -9.20 15.84
N LYS A 530 0.33 -10.19 16.69
CA LYS A 530 -1.01 -10.34 17.30
C LYS A 530 -1.41 -9.08 18.09
N ASN A 531 -0.42 -8.40 18.69
CA ASN A 531 -0.54 -7.13 19.40
C ASN A 531 0.45 -6.10 18.82
N TYR A 532 0.40 -5.91 17.50
CA TYR A 532 1.37 -5.14 16.75
C TYR A 532 1.66 -3.72 17.31
N ASP A 533 0.64 -2.94 17.67
CA ASP A 533 0.84 -1.53 18.07
C ASP A 533 1.71 -1.39 19.32
N ILE A 534 1.68 -2.39 20.22
CA ILE A 534 2.51 -2.44 21.42
C ILE A 534 3.92 -2.91 21.08
N ASN A 535 4.05 -3.85 20.14
CA ASN A 535 5.29 -4.58 19.87
C ASN A 535 6.09 -4.05 18.66
N LYS A 536 5.65 -2.95 18.05
CA LYS A 536 6.21 -2.40 16.80
C LYS A 536 7.74 -2.28 16.83
N ASP A 537 8.30 -1.67 17.87
CA ASP A 537 9.75 -1.43 17.95
C ASP A 537 10.55 -2.73 18.09
N GLU A 538 10.01 -3.71 18.83
CA GLU A 538 10.63 -5.03 18.96
C GLU A 538 10.60 -5.79 17.62
N ILE A 539 9.47 -5.73 16.90
CA ILE A 539 9.33 -6.30 15.55
C ILE A 539 10.38 -5.71 14.61
N ILE A 540 10.50 -4.38 14.55
CA ILE A 540 11.50 -3.68 13.71
C ILE A 540 12.93 -4.13 14.08
N SER A 541 13.24 -4.22 15.38
CA SER A 541 14.56 -4.64 15.84
C SER A 541 14.90 -6.08 15.44
N ILE A 542 13.97 -7.01 15.62
CA ILE A 542 14.15 -8.42 15.23
C ILE A 542 14.29 -8.53 13.70
N ALA A 543 13.40 -7.86 12.96
CA ALA A 543 13.38 -7.86 11.51
C ALA A 543 14.70 -7.34 10.90
N LYS A 544 15.26 -6.25 11.44
CA LYS A 544 16.58 -5.73 11.03
C LYS A 544 17.72 -6.69 11.35
N LYS A 545 17.70 -7.31 12.53
CA LYS A 545 18.77 -8.22 12.99
C LYS A 545 18.85 -9.50 12.16
N PHE A 546 17.70 -10.04 11.72
CA PHE A 546 17.62 -11.34 11.03
C PHE A 546 17.31 -11.23 9.53
N THR A 547 17.28 -10.01 8.98
CA THR A 547 16.94 -9.71 7.59
C THR A 547 15.58 -10.30 7.22
N VAL A 548 14.53 -9.77 7.84
CA VAL A 548 13.14 -10.12 7.54
C VAL A 548 12.42 -8.86 7.10
N VAL A 549 11.76 -8.91 5.94
CA VAL A 549 10.90 -7.82 5.49
C VAL A 549 9.55 -7.95 6.18
N THR A 550 9.11 -6.86 6.78
CA THR A 550 7.84 -6.74 7.51
C THR A 550 7.11 -5.49 7.01
N LYS A 551 5.93 -5.18 7.57
CA LYS A 551 5.22 -3.95 7.20
C LYS A 551 5.94 -2.64 7.57
N ASP A 552 6.96 -2.71 8.45
CA ASP A 552 7.75 -1.55 8.90
C ASP A 552 9.24 -1.65 8.57
N THR A 553 9.66 -2.67 7.84
CA THR A 553 11.04 -2.83 7.39
C THR A 553 11.14 -2.99 5.89
N SER A 554 12.28 -2.63 5.34
CA SER A 554 12.60 -2.75 3.91
C SER A 554 14.01 -3.28 3.73
N LEU A 555 14.31 -3.84 2.55
CA LEU A 555 15.69 -4.13 2.13
C LEU A 555 16.14 -3.03 1.19
N ILE A 556 17.29 -2.42 1.49
CA ILE A 556 17.89 -1.39 0.65
C ILE A 556 19.25 -1.84 0.12
N VAL A 557 19.49 -1.60 -1.17
CA VAL A 557 20.80 -1.75 -1.81
C VAL A 557 21.28 -0.37 -2.22
N LEU A 558 22.50 0.00 -1.79
CA LEU A 558 23.19 1.24 -2.19
C LEU A 558 24.46 0.91 -2.96
N ASP A 559 24.91 1.87 -3.78
CA ASP A 559 26.08 1.69 -4.66
C ASP A 559 27.42 1.67 -3.88
N SER A 560 27.62 2.59 -2.94
CA SER A 560 28.94 2.82 -2.34
C SER A 560 28.95 2.74 -0.81
N ALA A 561 30.10 2.39 -0.23
CA ALA A 561 30.32 2.44 1.22
C ALA A 561 30.15 3.87 1.79
N ASP A 562 30.41 4.90 0.98
CA ASP A 562 30.17 6.31 1.33
C ASP A 562 28.68 6.61 1.51
N ASP A 563 27.80 6.08 0.65
CA ASP A 563 26.36 6.25 0.82
C ASP A 563 25.86 5.55 2.09
N TYR A 564 26.30 4.30 2.34
CA TYR A 564 26.00 3.61 3.59
C TYR A 564 26.45 4.42 4.83
N ALA A 565 27.67 4.97 4.80
CA ALA A 565 28.21 5.81 5.88
C ALA A 565 27.43 7.11 6.05
N LYS A 566 27.08 7.79 4.96
CA LYS A 566 26.30 9.04 4.96
C LYS A 566 24.97 8.88 5.68
N TYR A 567 24.27 7.77 5.45
CA TYR A 567 22.94 7.51 6.02
C TYR A 567 22.97 6.69 7.31
N GLY A 568 24.16 6.34 7.82
CA GLY A 568 24.30 5.50 9.01
C GLY A 568 23.58 4.17 8.86
N ILE A 569 23.73 3.53 7.70
CA ILE A 569 23.21 2.19 7.42
C ILE A 569 24.42 1.24 7.43
N GLU A 570 24.31 0.14 8.14
CA GLU A 570 25.34 -0.89 8.11
C GLU A 570 25.35 -1.57 6.74
N PRO A 571 26.49 -1.62 6.03
CA PRO A 571 26.54 -2.17 4.69
C PRO A 571 26.59 -3.71 4.70
N PRO A 572 26.39 -4.35 3.53
CA PRO A 572 26.71 -5.76 3.33
C PRO A 572 28.20 -6.05 3.58
N GLU A 573 28.53 -7.34 3.75
CA GLU A 573 29.86 -7.80 4.17
C GLU A 573 30.99 -7.34 3.25
N ASP A 574 30.74 -7.29 1.94
CA ASP A 574 31.70 -6.88 0.90
C ASP A 574 32.16 -5.42 1.04
N LEU A 575 31.32 -4.54 1.61
CA LEU A 575 31.62 -3.11 1.81
C LEU A 575 31.97 -2.77 3.27
N ARG A 576 31.89 -3.73 4.19
CA ARG A 576 32.06 -3.50 5.65
C ARG A 576 33.40 -2.87 6.00
N ALA A 577 34.49 -3.38 5.44
CA ALA A 577 35.85 -2.91 5.74
C ALA A 577 36.07 -1.45 5.31
N GLU A 578 35.53 -1.06 4.14
CA GLU A 578 35.62 0.30 3.62
C GLU A 578 34.76 1.28 4.43
N TYR A 579 33.52 0.88 4.73
CA TYR A 579 32.63 1.64 5.61
C TYR A 579 33.26 1.91 6.98
N ASP A 580 33.83 0.89 7.63
CA ASP A 580 34.47 1.04 8.94
C ASP A 580 35.64 2.02 8.89
N ARG A 581 36.35 2.11 7.75
CA ARG A 581 37.42 3.09 7.51
C ARG A 581 36.83 4.50 7.39
N ILE A 582 35.76 4.69 6.62
CA ILE A 582 35.08 5.97 6.43
C ILE A 582 34.54 6.50 7.76
N VAL A 583 33.80 5.68 8.52
CA VAL A 583 33.20 6.06 9.80
C VAL A 583 34.27 6.40 10.84
N ARG A 584 35.38 5.65 10.89
CA ARG A 584 36.52 5.97 11.78
C ARG A 584 37.12 7.35 11.47
N ASN A 585 37.25 7.72 10.21
CA ASN A 585 37.77 9.03 9.80
C ASN A 585 36.77 10.16 10.08
N GLN A 586 35.46 9.93 9.91
CA GLN A 586 34.41 10.92 10.18
C GLN A 586 34.23 11.21 11.68
N ARG A 587 34.40 10.20 12.55
CA ARG A 587 34.35 10.38 14.02
C ARG A 587 35.45 11.31 14.56
N GLN A 588 36.51 11.57 13.78
CA GLN A 588 37.59 12.48 14.16
C GLN A 588 37.32 13.95 13.80
N THR A 589 36.26 14.27 13.04
CA THR A 589 36.03 15.61 12.47
C THR A 589 34.67 16.25 12.76
N LYS A 590 33.80 15.66 13.60
CA LYS A 590 32.52 16.30 13.99
C LYS A 590 32.25 16.26 15.51
N PRO A 591 31.82 17.38 16.12
CA PRO A 591 31.12 17.35 17.39
C PRO A 591 29.77 16.65 17.21
N ALA A 592 29.39 15.85 18.19
CA ALA A 592 28.09 15.24 18.31
C ALA A 592 27.04 16.29 18.68
N SER A 593 26.08 16.55 17.79
CA SER A 593 24.83 17.21 18.13
C SER A 593 23.92 17.15 16.90
N ASP A 594 22.91 16.29 16.94
CA ASP A 594 21.58 16.57 16.40
C ASP A 594 20.68 15.38 16.73
N TYR A 595 19.70 15.58 17.60
CA TYR A 595 18.27 15.55 17.26
C TYR A 595 17.47 15.85 18.53
N TYR A 596 16.31 16.49 18.37
CA TYR A 596 15.43 17.13 19.37
C TYR A 596 15.71 18.62 19.64
N GLY A 597 15.09 19.46 18.80
CA GLY A 597 14.98 20.91 18.95
C GLY A 597 14.41 21.55 17.69
N ILE A 598 13.66 22.65 17.82
CA ILE A 598 13.19 23.44 16.67
C ILE A 598 14.43 24.00 15.93
N PRO A 599 14.58 23.80 14.61
CA PRO A 599 15.74 24.32 13.88
C PRO A 599 15.88 25.84 13.98
N ASP A 600 17.10 26.36 14.15
CA ASP A 600 17.37 27.82 14.23
C ASP A 600 16.82 28.60 13.02
N SER A 601 16.77 27.97 11.84
CA SER A 601 16.20 28.55 10.62
C SER A 601 14.72 28.91 10.77
N VAL A 602 13.96 28.16 11.58
CA VAL A 602 12.54 28.42 11.85
C VAL A 602 12.38 29.77 12.55
N TYR A 603 13.11 30.01 13.64
CA TYR A 603 13.06 31.29 14.36
C TYR A 603 13.48 32.47 13.47
N LYS A 604 14.53 32.28 12.67
CA LYS A 604 15.01 33.30 11.72
C LYS A 604 13.94 33.65 10.68
N ASN A 605 13.27 32.65 10.12
CA ASN A 605 12.21 32.84 9.13
C ASN A 605 10.97 33.49 9.75
N PHE A 606 10.60 33.09 10.95
CA PHE A 606 9.48 33.67 11.71
C PHE A 606 9.69 35.15 12.01
N GLU A 607 10.87 35.52 12.51
CA GLU A 607 11.22 36.92 12.75
C GLU A 607 11.32 37.74 11.46
N ALA A 608 11.80 37.15 10.36
CA ALA A 608 11.78 37.80 9.05
C ALA A 608 10.36 38.06 8.55
N PHE A 609 9.45 37.10 8.72
CA PHE A 609 8.03 37.23 8.38
C PHE A 609 7.34 38.30 9.24
N LYS A 610 7.57 38.27 10.55
CA LYS A 610 7.10 39.29 11.50
C LYS A 610 7.59 40.69 11.15
N LYS A 611 8.85 40.83 10.73
CA LYS A 611 9.40 42.12 10.27
C LYS A 611 8.69 42.62 9.00
N TRP A 612 8.47 41.75 8.02
CA TRP A 612 7.68 42.09 6.83
C TRP A 612 6.27 42.53 7.23
N TRP A 613 5.59 41.76 8.08
CA TRP A 613 4.22 42.07 8.53
C TRP A 613 4.12 43.39 9.31
N ASN A 614 5.16 43.77 10.08
CA ASN A 614 5.21 45.03 10.80
C ASN A 614 5.63 46.24 9.94
N THR A 615 6.01 46.04 8.68
CA THR A 615 6.42 47.12 7.78
C THR A 615 5.19 47.89 7.28
N ASN A 616 5.27 49.22 7.23
CA ASN A 616 4.18 50.05 6.69
C ASN A 616 4.13 49.92 5.16
N PRO A 617 2.95 49.75 4.53
CA PRO A 617 2.81 49.68 3.07
C PRO A 617 3.59 50.76 2.30
N ASP A 618 3.62 51.99 2.81
CA ASP A 618 4.31 53.10 2.14
C ASP A 618 5.85 52.94 2.13
N ASP A 619 6.41 52.18 3.08
CA ASP A 619 7.85 51.92 3.14
C ASP A 619 8.30 50.97 2.01
N PHE A 620 7.41 50.13 1.46
CA PHE A 620 7.73 49.27 0.33
C PHE A 620 7.90 50.05 -0.97
N LYS A 621 7.16 51.15 -1.15
CA LYS A 621 7.24 52.03 -2.35
C LYS A 621 8.58 52.75 -2.47
N THR A 622 9.35 52.87 -1.39
CA THR A 622 10.59 53.66 -1.35
C THR A 622 11.86 52.88 -1.71
N LYS A 623 11.76 51.56 -1.92
CA LYS A 623 12.89 50.74 -2.38
C LYS A 623 12.93 50.69 -3.91
N ASN A 624 13.76 51.55 -4.50
CA ASN A 624 14.10 51.49 -5.93
C ASN A 624 14.54 50.07 -6.36
N PRO A 625 14.21 49.62 -7.58
CA PRO A 625 14.64 48.33 -8.07
C PRO A 625 16.17 48.28 -8.14
N VAL A 626 16.76 47.28 -7.46
CA VAL A 626 18.15 46.90 -7.69
C VAL A 626 18.16 46.23 -9.06
N THR A 627 18.65 46.95 -10.07
CA THR A 627 19.06 46.35 -11.34
C THR A 627 20.08 45.25 -11.05
N PRO A 628 19.96 44.06 -11.66
CA PRO A 628 20.99 43.03 -11.52
C PRO A 628 22.34 43.59 -11.95
N ARG A 629 23.30 43.64 -11.03
CA ARG A 629 24.70 43.98 -11.35
C ARG A 629 25.25 42.91 -12.29
N ALA A 630 25.47 43.28 -13.54
CA ALA A 630 26.31 42.51 -14.44
C ALA A 630 27.73 42.42 -13.85
N SER A 631 28.17 41.21 -13.52
CA SER A 631 29.57 40.89 -13.29
C SER A 631 30.34 41.07 -14.60
N GLY A 632 31.40 41.87 -14.56
CA GLY A 632 32.07 42.40 -15.74
C GLY A 632 32.76 41.36 -16.64
N GLY A 633 32.61 41.58 -17.94
CA GLY A 633 33.45 41.05 -19.01
C GLY A 633 33.81 42.20 -19.97
N GLY A 634 35.08 42.32 -20.34
CA GLY A 634 35.66 43.50 -20.99
C GLY A 634 35.28 43.73 -22.45
N ARG A 635 35.26 45.03 -22.78
CA ARG A 635 35.55 45.73 -24.06
C ARG A 635 35.25 45.05 -25.41
N GLY A 636 34.34 45.69 -26.15
CA GLY A 636 34.32 45.73 -27.62
C GLY A 636 33.01 46.36 -28.13
N GLY A 637 33.01 47.66 -28.41
CA GLY A 637 31.77 48.42 -28.65
C GLY A 637 31.25 48.38 -30.09
N TYR A 638 29.94 48.60 -30.25
CA TYR A 638 29.31 49.27 -31.38
C TYR A 638 28.03 49.98 -30.92
N ARG A 639 27.66 51.02 -31.68
CA ARG A 639 26.70 52.09 -31.40
C ARG A 639 25.25 51.65 -31.72
N LEU A 640 24.31 52.24 -30.97
CA LEU A 640 22.84 52.09 -30.98
C LEU A 640 22.17 51.95 -32.36
N MET A 641 21.23 51.01 -32.46
CA MET A 641 19.92 51.21 -33.10
C MET A 641 18.86 50.27 -32.52
N SER A 642 17.65 50.81 -32.37
CA SER A 642 16.44 50.25 -31.80
C SER A 642 15.87 49.06 -32.58
N GLU A 643 15.43 48.00 -31.90
CA GLU A 643 14.11 47.34 -32.02
C GLU A 643 14.06 46.07 -31.17
N ALA A 644 12.83 45.63 -30.87
CA ALA A 644 12.44 44.57 -29.95
C ALA A 644 13.24 43.26 -30.10
N VAL A 645 13.50 42.56 -28.98
CA VAL A 645 14.14 41.24 -29.00
C VAL A 645 13.30 40.24 -28.21
N GLU A 646 12.84 39.24 -28.96
CA GLU A 646 12.21 37.98 -28.56
C GLU A 646 13.12 37.10 -27.70
N ALA A 647 12.52 36.24 -26.87
CA ALA A 647 13.23 35.21 -26.13
C ALA A 647 13.88 34.17 -27.09
N PRO A 648 15.09 33.66 -26.80
CA PRO A 648 15.79 32.76 -27.72
C PRO A 648 15.18 31.35 -27.74
N GLN A 649 14.92 30.86 -28.96
CA GLN A 649 14.68 29.45 -29.28
C GLN A 649 15.97 28.65 -29.17
N PHE A 650 15.90 27.50 -28.49
CA PHE A 650 16.87 26.42 -28.64
C PHE A 650 16.33 25.47 -29.73
N ASP A 651 17.01 25.41 -30.87
CA ASP A 651 16.70 24.44 -31.92
C ASP A 651 17.18 23.04 -31.50
N MET A 652 16.24 22.11 -31.32
CA MET A 652 16.50 20.69 -31.52
C MET A 652 15.62 20.22 -32.67
N ILE A 653 16.28 19.72 -33.71
CA ILE A 653 15.69 19.18 -34.93
C ILE A 653 14.93 17.90 -34.56
N MET A 654 13.62 17.90 -34.76
CA MET A 654 12.76 16.71 -34.83
C MET A 654 12.00 16.79 -36.15
N GLU A 655 12.23 15.80 -37.03
CA GLU A 655 11.46 15.59 -38.26
C GLU A 655 10.07 15.06 -37.89
N GLU A 656 9.03 15.85 -38.18
CA GLU A 656 7.63 15.50 -37.96
C GLU A 656 6.99 15.10 -39.30
N SER A 657 6.60 13.84 -39.44
CA SER A 657 5.80 13.35 -40.57
C SER A 657 4.32 13.49 -40.24
N ALA A 658 3.66 14.46 -40.88
CA ALA A 658 2.23 14.74 -40.73
C ALA A 658 1.37 13.84 -41.64
N ALA A 659 0.31 13.25 -41.06
CA ALA A 659 -0.86 12.79 -41.81
C ALA A 659 -2.12 13.45 -41.22
N SER A 660 -2.70 14.33 -42.03
CA SER A 660 -3.86 15.19 -41.77
C SER A 660 -5.21 14.46 -41.83
N ALA A 661 -6.17 14.86 -40.98
CA ALA A 661 -7.60 14.75 -41.26
C ALA A 661 -8.40 15.93 -40.64
N PRO A 662 -9.51 16.38 -41.27
CA PRO A 662 -9.96 17.77 -41.21
C PRO A 662 -11.02 18.09 -40.14
N GLN A 663 -10.92 19.30 -39.57
CA GLN A 663 -11.92 19.93 -38.72
C GLN A 663 -13.12 20.43 -39.54
N SER A 664 -14.33 20.07 -39.13
CA SER A 664 -15.57 20.76 -39.52
C SER A 664 -16.07 21.61 -38.34
N MET A 665 -16.09 22.92 -38.56
CA MET A 665 -16.75 23.89 -37.67
C MET A 665 -18.27 23.73 -37.75
N ALA A 666 -18.91 23.52 -36.61
CA ALA A 666 -20.33 23.80 -36.43
C ALA A 666 -20.51 24.68 -35.20
N ARG A 667 -20.98 25.90 -35.47
CA ARG A 667 -21.29 26.97 -34.53
C ARG A 667 -22.67 26.69 -33.92
N SER A 668 -22.77 26.48 -32.62
CA SER A 668 -24.05 26.55 -31.90
C SER A 668 -23.91 27.36 -30.62
N THR A 669 -24.60 28.49 -30.63
CA THR A 669 -24.89 29.36 -29.49
C THR A 669 -25.90 28.68 -28.57
N HIS A 670 -25.60 28.51 -27.27
CA HIS A 670 -26.63 28.48 -26.23
C HIS A 670 -26.08 28.87 -24.85
N THR A 671 -26.52 30.06 -24.40
CA THR A 671 -26.90 30.48 -23.04
C THR A 671 -26.31 29.77 -21.82
N GLN A 672 -25.41 30.48 -21.13
CA GLN A 672 -25.03 30.25 -19.73
C GLN A 672 -26.21 30.55 -18.80
N ALA A 673 -26.62 29.58 -17.99
CA ALA A 673 -27.41 29.80 -16.78
C ALA A 673 -26.45 29.85 -15.59
N ALA A 674 -26.52 30.92 -14.80
CA ALA A 674 -25.73 31.10 -13.59
C ALA A 674 -26.20 30.13 -12.50
N VAL A 675 -25.29 29.30 -12.00
CA VAL A 675 -25.49 28.51 -10.77
C VAL A 675 -24.97 29.33 -9.60
N GLN A 676 -25.85 29.66 -8.65
CA GLN A 676 -25.49 30.29 -7.38
C GLN A 676 -24.93 29.22 -6.43
N VAL A 677 -23.66 29.33 -6.05
CA VAL A 677 -23.06 28.52 -4.98
C VAL A 677 -23.42 29.13 -3.63
N GLN A 678 -23.91 28.29 -2.72
CA GLN A 678 -24.43 28.65 -1.41
C GLN A 678 -23.29 28.94 -0.41
N GLU A 679 -23.25 30.17 0.12
CA GLU A 679 -22.32 30.57 1.19
C GLU A 679 -22.63 29.81 2.50
N LEU A 680 -21.69 28.98 2.96
CA LEU A 680 -21.71 28.40 4.30
C LEU A 680 -21.25 29.45 5.32
N SER A 681 -22.20 30.06 6.03
CA SER A 681 -21.93 30.82 7.25
C SER A 681 -22.62 30.14 8.44
N GLY A 682 -21.82 29.72 9.43
CA GLY A 682 -22.33 29.14 10.67
C GLY A 682 -22.98 30.21 11.55
N GLN A 683 -24.26 30.05 11.90
CA GLN A 683 -24.96 30.92 12.85
C GLN A 683 -25.03 30.27 14.24
N ASN A 684 -24.30 30.84 15.19
CA ASN A 684 -24.69 30.85 16.60
C ASN A 684 -25.16 32.28 16.93
N SER A 685 -26.48 32.46 17.11
CA SER A 685 -27.07 33.74 17.48
C SER A 685 -27.36 33.79 18.98
N VAL A 686 -26.67 34.69 19.69
CA VAL A 686 -27.11 35.20 20.99
C VAL A 686 -27.72 36.57 20.74
N GLN A 687 -29.01 36.72 21.05
CA GLN A 687 -29.74 37.98 20.96
C GLN A 687 -29.26 38.97 22.03
N SER A 688 -28.90 40.18 21.61
CA SER A 688 -29.04 41.37 22.44
C SER A 688 -29.49 42.56 21.58
N LYS A 689 -30.69 43.06 21.86
CA LYS A 689 -31.23 44.33 21.34
C LYS A 689 -30.46 45.50 21.94
N MET A 690 -30.07 46.49 21.13
CA MET A 690 -30.21 47.91 21.45
C MET A 690 -30.01 48.81 20.23
N SER A 691 -31.06 49.62 19.99
CA SER A 691 -31.18 51.00 19.52
C SER A 691 -30.15 51.65 18.57
N ALA A 692 -30.72 52.28 17.54
CA ALA A 692 -30.06 53.14 16.55
C ALA A 692 -29.61 54.50 17.13
N ASP A 693 -28.41 54.94 16.73
CA ASP A 693 -28.13 56.30 16.24
C ASP A 693 -26.70 56.39 15.68
N GLY A 694 -26.51 57.10 14.55
CA GLY A 694 -25.22 57.64 14.14
C GLY A 694 -24.62 57.15 12.81
N ASN A 695 -24.60 58.05 11.83
CA ASN A 695 -23.92 57.99 10.53
C ASN A 695 -22.44 57.53 10.59
N SER A 696 -22.05 56.55 9.76
CA SER A 696 -20.70 56.53 9.14
C SER A 696 -20.73 55.74 7.83
N TYR A 697 -20.33 56.40 6.74
CA TYR A 697 -20.13 55.81 5.42
C TYR A 697 -19.04 54.72 5.47
N TYR A 698 -19.43 53.45 5.28
CA TYR A 698 -18.52 52.39 4.86
C TYR A 698 -19.07 51.76 3.58
N TYR A 699 -18.34 51.96 2.47
CA TYR A 699 -18.52 51.16 1.27
C TYR A 699 -18.10 49.72 1.60
N SER A 700 -19.05 48.84 1.93
CA SER A 700 -18.81 47.41 2.00
C SER A 700 -19.19 46.77 0.66
N LYS A 701 -18.22 46.65 -0.26
CA LYS A 701 -18.28 45.61 -1.28
C LYS A 701 -17.45 44.44 -0.74
N SER A 702 -18.11 43.31 -0.51
CA SER A 702 -17.43 42.08 -0.14
C SER A 702 -16.50 41.62 -1.28
N PRO A 703 -15.34 41.02 -0.98
CA PRO A 703 -14.47 40.43 -1.99
C PRO A 703 -15.25 39.40 -2.82
N ALA A 704 -14.99 39.37 -4.13
CA ALA A 704 -15.62 38.44 -5.07
C ALA A 704 -14.54 37.64 -5.80
N ILE A 705 -14.73 36.32 -5.87
CA ILE A 705 -13.81 35.38 -6.52
C ILE A 705 -14.52 34.84 -7.76
N SER A 706 -13.86 34.94 -8.92
CA SER A 706 -14.38 34.41 -10.20
C SER A 706 -13.73 33.06 -10.50
N ILE A 707 -14.54 32.04 -10.75
CA ILE A 707 -14.11 30.65 -10.98
C ILE A 707 -14.11 30.35 -12.49
N GLN A 708 -13.06 29.71 -13.00
CA GLN A 708 -13.18 28.89 -14.21
C GLN A 708 -13.52 27.46 -13.78
N ALA A 709 -14.76 27.02 -14.01
CA ALA A 709 -15.15 25.64 -13.74
C ALA A 709 -14.47 24.72 -14.76
N TRP A 710 -13.75 23.71 -14.26
CA TRP A 710 -13.19 22.64 -15.07
C TRP A 710 -14.33 21.83 -15.72
N ASN A 711 -14.24 21.56 -17.03
CA ASN A 711 -15.18 20.69 -17.75
C ASN A 711 -14.41 19.80 -18.72
N PRO A 712 -14.07 18.56 -18.32
CA PRO A 712 -13.32 17.65 -19.16
C PRO A 712 -14.12 17.25 -20.41
N ASN A 713 -13.51 17.36 -21.58
CA ASN A 713 -14.07 16.89 -22.86
C ASN A 713 -13.87 15.37 -23.06
N ALA A 714 -14.00 14.58 -21.99
CA ALA A 714 -13.80 13.13 -22.02
C ALA A 714 -14.99 12.40 -22.65
N THR A 715 -14.72 11.39 -23.48
CA THR A 715 -15.75 10.60 -24.19
C THR A 715 -16.65 9.80 -23.23
N TYR A 716 -16.10 9.30 -22.13
CA TYR A 716 -16.87 8.60 -21.09
C TYR A 716 -17.83 9.54 -20.36
N LEU A 717 -17.44 10.78 -20.07
CA LEU A 717 -18.34 11.77 -19.45
C LEU A 717 -19.48 12.18 -20.37
N GLN A 718 -19.21 12.37 -21.67
CA GLN A 718 -20.28 12.63 -22.63
C GLN A 718 -21.30 11.48 -22.67
N THR A 719 -20.82 10.25 -22.48
CA THR A 719 -21.68 9.06 -22.40
C THR A 719 -22.55 9.08 -21.14
N LEU A 720 -21.96 9.37 -19.97
CA LEU A 720 -22.70 9.50 -18.71
C LEU A 720 -23.73 10.64 -18.77
N LYS A 721 -23.34 11.82 -19.27
CA LYS A 721 -24.22 13.00 -19.44
C LYS A 721 -25.44 12.75 -20.35
N ARG A 722 -25.35 11.79 -21.27
CA ARG A 722 -26.47 11.39 -22.15
C ARG A 722 -27.32 10.27 -21.56
N THR A 723 -26.90 9.67 -20.46
CA THR A 723 -27.56 8.53 -19.85
C THR A 723 -28.58 9.02 -18.82
N PRO A 724 -29.85 8.54 -18.86
CA PRO A 724 -30.82 8.86 -17.82
C PRO A 724 -30.33 8.44 -16.43
N VAL A 725 -30.58 9.26 -15.40
CA VAL A 725 -30.11 9.07 -14.00
C VAL A 725 -30.32 7.63 -13.50
N GLN A 726 -31.50 7.04 -13.74
CA GLN A 726 -31.84 5.66 -13.32
C GLN A 726 -30.96 4.55 -13.93
N PHE A 727 -30.25 4.83 -15.04
CA PHE A 727 -29.32 3.91 -15.70
C PHE A 727 -27.87 4.39 -15.62
N MET A 728 -27.61 5.51 -14.94
CA MET A 728 -26.31 6.15 -14.93
C MET A 728 -25.25 5.28 -14.25
N TYR A 729 -25.58 4.69 -13.09
CA TYR A 729 -24.68 3.79 -12.36
C TYR A 729 -24.35 2.53 -13.15
N SER A 730 -25.35 1.88 -13.78
CA SER A 730 -25.07 0.70 -14.62
C SER A 730 -24.22 1.05 -15.84
N LYS A 731 -24.40 2.25 -16.42
CA LYS A 731 -23.55 2.72 -17.51
C LYS A 731 -22.12 3.02 -17.05
N TYR A 732 -21.95 3.59 -15.86
CA TYR A 732 -20.63 3.76 -15.23
C TYR A 732 -19.91 2.42 -15.09
N ILE A 733 -20.58 1.37 -14.60
CA ILE A 733 -19.99 0.03 -14.46
C ILE A 733 -19.58 -0.57 -15.81
N GLU A 734 -20.35 -0.31 -16.87
CA GLU A 734 -19.96 -0.71 -18.24
C GLU A 734 -18.67 0.00 -18.69
N LEU A 735 -18.59 1.31 -18.45
CA LEU A 735 -17.43 2.13 -18.82
C LEU A 735 -16.19 1.74 -18.02
N LYS A 736 -16.34 1.47 -16.72
CA LYS A 736 -15.26 1.09 -15.80
C LYS A 736 -14.36 0.00 -16.36
N LYS A 737 -14.92 -1.01 -17.06
CA LYS A 737 -14.15 -2.10 -17.68
C LYS A 737 -13.05 -1.65 -18.65
N ASN A 738 -13.18 -0.46 -19.24
CA ASN A 738 -12.20 0.08 -20.19
C ASN A 738 -11.31 1.16 -19.57
N TYR A 739 -11.58 1.60 -18.34
CA TYR A 739 -10.92 2.73 -17.69
C TYR A 739 -10.51 2.41 -16.25
N GLU A 740 -10.48 1.12 -15.87
CA GLU A 740 -10.31 0.68 -14.48
C GLU A 740 -8.95 1.09 -13.87
N SER A 741 -7.94 1.24 -14.71
CA SER A 741 -6.59 1.68 -14.35
C SER A 741 -6.43 3.20 -14.32
N SER A 742 -7.47 3.98 -14.67
CA SER A 742 -7.41 5.44 -14.80
C SER A 742 -7.98 6.16 -13.58
N PRO A 743 -7.16 6.81 -12.73
CA PRO A 743 -7.66 7.56 -11.58
C PRO A 743 -8.55 8.73 -11.98
N SER A 744 -8.25 9.40 -13.09
CA SER A 744 -9.04 10.51 -13.62
C SER A 744 -10.47 10.09 -13.98
N PHE A 745 -10.65 8.87 -14.50
CA PHE A 745 -11.99 8.35 -14.79
C PHE A 745 -12.86 8.28 -13.52
N TYR A 746 -12.32 7.77 -12.41
CA TYR A 746 -13.06 7.71 -11.15
C TYR A 746 -13.36 9.09 -10.58
N MET A 747 -12.39 10.02 -10.61
CA MET A 747 -12.60 11.40 -10.14
C MET A 747 -13.70 12.09 -10.94
N ASP A 748 -13.59 12.09 -12.26
CA ASP A 748 -14.52 12.74 -13.18
C ASP A 748 -15.94 12.13 -13.09
N ALA A 749 -16.04 10.81 -13.05
CA ALA A 749 -17.32 10.12 -12.89
C ALA A 749 -17.94 10.45 -11.53
N ALA A 750 -17.16 10.41 -10.45
CA ALA A 750 -17.67 10.67 -9.12
C ALA A 750 -18.15 12.12 -8.95
N ASP A 751 -17.45 13.10 -9.53
CA ASP A 751 -17.92 14.48 -9.61
C ASP A 751 -19.25 14.60 -10.32
N TYR A 752 -19.38 13.96 -11.47
CA TYR A 752 -20.63 14.02 -12.22
C TYR A 752 -21.79 13.40 -11.43
N PHE A 753 -21.56 12.29 -10.70
CA PHE A 753 -22.58 11.73 -9.82
C PHE A 753 -22.92 12.65 -8.64
N MET A 754 -21.92 13.36 -8.08
CA MET A 754 -22.15 14.34 -7.02
C MET A 754 -23.01 15.51 -7.52
N ASP A 755 -22.74 16.03 -8.73
CA ASP A 755 -23.52 17.11 -9.37
C ASP A 755 -24.98 16.69 -9.65
N GLU A 756 -25.21 15.41 -9.94
CA GLU A 756 -26.55 14.82 -10.15
C GLU A 756 -27.24 14.42 -8.83
N ASN A 757 -26.68 14.79 -7.67
CA ASN A 757 -27.16 14.48 -6.32
C ASN A 757 -27.17 12.98 -5.94
N LEU A 758 -26.28 12.19 -6.53
CA LEU A 758 -26.06 10.77 -6.22
C LEU A 758 -24.83 10.60 -5.31
N ALA A 759 -24.91 11.16 -4.11
CA ALA A 759 -23.75 11.30 -3.22
C ALA A 759 -23.17 9.95 -2.74
N ASP A 760 -24.01 8.94 -2.47
CA ASP A 760 -23.55 7.64 -1.99
C ASP A 760 -22.81 6.87 -3.10
N GLU A 761 -23.35 6.89 -4.32
CA GLU A 761 -22.68 6.36 -5.51
C GLU A 761 -21.40 7.14 -5.83
N ALA A 762 -21.42 8.48 -5.76
CA ALA A 762 -20.23 9.31 -5.97
C ALA A 762 -19.11 8.93 -4.99
N LYS A 763 -19.41 8.77 -3.70
CA LYS A 763 -18.43 8.31 -2.71
C LYS A 763 -17.91 6.92 -3.02
N ARG A 764 -18.78 5.99 -3.43
CA ARG A 764 -18.37 4.63 -3.81
C ARG A 764 -17.43 4.65 -5.01
N ILE A 765 -17.79 5.37 -6.07
CA ILE A 765 -16.97 5.54 -7.27
C ILE A 765 -15.60 6.12 -6.89
N LEU A 766 -15.58 7.21 -6.12
CA LEU A 766 -14.33 7.86 -5.69
C LEU A 766 -13.48 6.93 -4.82
N SER A 767 -14.11 6.11 -3.98
CA SER A 767 -13.40 5.20 -3.07
C SER A 767 -12.52 4.18 -3.81
N ASN A 768 -12.80 3.86 -5.08
CA ASN A 768 -11.91 3.02 -5.90
C ASN A 768 -10.45 3.51 -5.89
N LEU A 769 -10.22 4.82 -5.80
CA LEU A 769 -8.87 5.40 -5.70
C LEU A 769 -8.07 4.84 -4.50
N ALA A 770 -8.73 4.42 -3.43
CA ALA A 770 -8.07 3.86 -2.25
C ALA A 770 -7.46 2.47 -2.49
N GLU A 771 -8.00 1.71 -3.46
CA GLU A 771 -7.51 0.37 -3.81
C GLU A 771 -6.53 0.41 -4.98
N MET A 772 -6.60 1.46 -5.80
CA MET A 772 -5.73 1.63 -6.97
C MET A 772 -4.27 1.76 -6.55
N ASN A 773 -3.44 0.80 -6.94
CA ASN A 773 -2.02 0.75 -6.61
C ASN A 773 -1.79 0.95 -5.11
N LEU A 774 -2.21 -0.02 -4.27
CA LEU A 774 -2.16 0.04 -2.81
C LEU A 774 -0.92 0.78 -2.27
N GLU A 775 -1.17 1.73 -1.36
CA GLU A 775 -0.17 2.68 -0.82
C GLU A 775 0.41 3.71 -1.82
N ASN A 776 -0.20 3.94 -2.99
CA ASN A 776 0.21 5.04 -3.88
C ASN A 776 -0.16 6.40 -3.27
N SER A 777 0.85 7.15 -2.83
CA SER A 777 0.65 8.43 -2.15
C SER A 777 0.01 9.50 -3.01
N ASP A 778 0.26 9.51 -4.32
CA ASP A 778 -0.29 10.54 -5.22
C ASP A 778 -1.80 10.32 -5.41
N VAL A 779 -2.20 9.06 -5.60
CA VAL A 779 -3.61 8.66 -5.71
C VAL A 779 -4.36 8.88 -4.40
N LEU A 780 -3.79 8.45 -3.27
CA LEU A 780 -4.41 8.65 -1.95
C LEU A 780 -4.54 10.13 -1.60
N ARG A 781 -3.58 10.97 -1.98
CA ARG A 781 -3.68 12.41 -1.75
C ARG A 781 -4.73 13.05 -2.63
N ALA A 782 -4.84 12.64 -3.91
CA ALA A 782 -5.92 13.08 -4.77
C ALA A 782 -7.29 12.71 -4.19
N LEU A 783 -7.46 11.47 -3.68
CA LEU A 783 -8.65 11.03 -2.96
C LEU A 783 -8.96 11.94 -1.75
N GLY A 784 -7.98 12.15 -0.87
CA GLY A 784 -8.13 13.00 0.32
C GLY A 784 -8.54 14.43 -0.04
N ASN A 785 -7.84 15.04 -1.00
CA ASN A 785 -8.15 16.40 -1.46
C ASN A 785 -9.55 16.49 -2.07
N LYS A 786 -10.00 15.45 -2.78
CA LYS A 786 -11.35 15.41 -3.34
C LYS A 786 -12.43 15.34 -2.27
N LEU A 787 -12.20 14.54 -1.22
CA LEU A 787 -13.09 14.49 -0.06
C LEU A 787 -13.16 15.87 0.65
N ILE A 788 -12.03 16.58 0.76
CA ILE A 788 -12.00 17.95 1.29
C ILE A 788 -12.80 18.92 0.41
N GLU A 789 -12.67 18.81 -0.92
CA GLU A 789 -13.43 19.63 -1.88
C GLU A 789 -14.95 19.47 -1.72
N TRP A 790 -15.41 18.24 -1.47
CA TRP A 790 -16.82 17.95 -1.16
C TRP A 790 -17.23 18.24 0.29
N GLY A 791 -16.33 18.75 1.14
CA GLY A 791 -16.60 19.03 2.56
C GLY A 791 -16.72 17.78 3.44
N LEU A 792 -16.26 16.63 2.97
CA LEU A 792 -16.29 15.35 3.66
C LEU A 792 -15.05 15.15 4.55
N TYR A 793 -14.79 16.11 5.44
CA TYR A 793 -13.57 16.15 6.25
C TYR A 793 -13.32 14.89 7.09
N LYS A 794 -14.40 14.28 7.63
CA LYS A 794 -14.30 13.05 8.43
C LYS A 794 -13.86 11.83 7.63
N ASP A 795 -14.25 11.76 6.36
CA ASP A 795 -13.82 10.69 5.44
C ASP A 795 -12.37 10.95 4.97
N ALA A 796 -11.95 12.22 4.88
CA ALA A 796 -10.60 12.61 4.46
C ALA A 796 -9.51 12.35 5.52
N VAL A 797 -9.84 12.49 6.81
CA VAL A 797 -8.88 12.33 7.92
C VAL A 797 -8.16 10.97 7.90
N PRO A 798 -8.86 9.81 7.83
CA PRO A 798 -8.20 8.50 7.76
C PRO A 798 -7.27 8.34 6.55
N VAL A 799 -7.63 8.94 5.41
CA VAL A 799 -6.80 8.92 4.19
C VAL A 799 -5.49 9.68 4.42
N PHE A 800 -5.55 10.87 5.03
CA PHE A 800 -4.34 11.65 5.34
C PHE A 800 -3.52 11.06 6.49
N GLU A 801 -4.14 10.42 7.49
CA GLU A 801 -3.41 9.66 8.51
C GLU A 801 -2.65 8.49 7.89
N LYS A 802 -3.27 7.76 6.95
CA LYS A 802 -2.60 6.71 6.17
C LYS A 802 -1.41 7.31 5.41
N LEU A 803 -1.60 8.41 4.68
CA LEU A 803 -0.52 9.11 3.96
C LEU A 803 0.66 9.50 4.85
N VAL A 804 0.38 10.10 6.01
CA VAL A 804 1.43 10.46 6.99
C VAL A 804 2.13 9.21 7.53
N LYS A 805 1.41 8.11 7.75
CA LYS A 805 1.97 6.85 8.21
C LYS A 805 2.86 6.18 7.17
N ILE A 806 2.45 6.20 5.89
CA ILE A 806 3.24 5.59 4.81
C ILE A 806 4.39 6.50 4.35
N ARG A 807 4.24 7.82 4.42
CA ARG A 807 5.20 8.81 3.87
C ARG A 807 5.47 9.94 4.87
N SER A 808 5.97 9.60 6.06
CA SER A 808 6.26 10.55 7.14
C SER A 808 7.42 11.50 6.87
N GLU A 809 8.14 11.31 5.76
CA GLU A 809 9.17 12.22 5.25
C GLU A 809 8.61 13.42 4.48
N ILE A 810 7.30 13.44 4.16
CA ILE A 810 6.65 14.51 3.38
C ILE A 810 5.85 15.45 4.31
N PRO A 811 6.34 16.67 4.61
CA PRO A 811 5.66 17.59 5.53
C PRO A 811 4.29 18.08 5.04
N GLN A 812 4.07 18.09 3.73
CA GLN A 812 2.81 18.50 3.12
C GLN A 812 1.65 17.59 3.57
N PHE A 813 1.90 16.29 3.75
CA PHE A 813 0.86 15.36 4.19
C PHE A 813 0.43 15.62 5.64
N TYR A 814 1.34 16.08 6.49
CA TYR A 814 1.02 16.55 7.83
C TYR A 814 0.16 17.82 7.80
N ARG A 815 0.46 18.75 6.89
CA ARG A 815 -0.36 19.97 6.71
C ARG A 815 -1.77 19.61 6.23
N ASP A 816 -1.88 18.76 5.22
CA ASP A 816 -3.17 18.30 4.69
C ASP A 816 -3.99 17.60 5.79
N LEU A 817 -3.35 16.73 6.59
CA LEU A 817 -3.97 16.11 7.76
C LEU A 817 -4.42 17.13 8.81
N ALA A 818 -3.58 18.10 9.15
CA ALA A 818 -3.91 19.11 10.14
C ALA A 818 -5.12 19.96 9.73
N LEU A 819 -5.20 20.35 8.45
CA LEU A 819 -6.34 21.08 7.92
C LEU A 819 -7.60 20.22 7.92
N ALA A 820 -7.48 18.93 7.60
CA ALA A 820 -8.59 17.98 7.70
C ALA A 820 -9.10 17.87 9.15
N TYR A 821 -8.20 17.76 10.15
CA TYR A 821 -8.58 17.77 11.57
C TYR A 821 -9.28 19.07 11.99
N TYR A 822 -8.77 20.22 11.56
CA TYR A 822 -9.37 21.49 11.92
C TYR A 822 -10.82 21.58 11.41
N HIS A 823 -11.02 21.23 10.14
CA HIS A 823 -12.35 21.26 9.53
C HIS A 823 -13.28 20.12 9.96
N SER A 824 -12.74 18.99 10.47
CA SER A 824 -13.55 17.93 11.11
C SER A 824 -14.01 18.28 12.52
N GLY A 825 -13.45 19.35 13.12
CA GLY A 825 -13.77 19.85 14.46
C GLY A 825 -12.72 19.51 15.53
N ASP A 826 -11.59 18.90 15.16
CA ASP A 826 -10.51 18.47 16.05
C ASP A 826 -9.35 19.50 16.09
N ALA A 827 -9.65 20.75 16.46
CA ALA A 827 -8.68 21.86 16.38
C ALA A 827 -7.39 21.65 17.18
N GLN A 828 -7.44 20.95 18.33
CA GLN A 828 -6.23 20.62 19.09
C GLN A 828 -5.30 19.67 18.29
N LYS A 829 -5.85 18.63 17.67
CA LYS A 829 -5.07 17.71 16.83
C LYS A 829 -4.46 18.44 15.64
N ALA A 830 -5.18 19.39 15.04
CA ALA A 830 -4.66 20.23 13.98
C ALA A 830 -3.42 21.03 14.44
N VAL A 831 -3.51 21.71 15.58
CA VAL A 831 -2.41 22.49 16.16
C VAL A 831 -1.22 21.60 16.51
N ASP A 832 -1.45 20.45 17.16
CA ASP A 832 -0.40 19.50 17.51
C ASP A 832 0.32 18.97 16.27
N THR A 833 -0.43 18.67 15.20
CA THR A 833 0.11 18.18 13.92
C THR A 833 0.92 19.25 13.20
N LEU A 834 0.45 20.50 13.15
CA LEU A 834 1.21 21.61 12.58
C LEU A 834 2.49 21.90 13.38
N TYR A 835 2.42 21.83 14.70
CA TYR A 835 3.59 22.02 15.56
C TYR A 835 4.63 20.89 15.39
N ALA A 836 4.18 19.67 15.09
CA ALA A 836 5.10 18.58 14.74
C ALA A 836 5.93 18.90 13.48
N ILE A 837 5.33 19.57 12.48
CA ILE A 837 6.07 20.06 11.30
C ILE A 837 7.17 21.05 11.70
N VAL A 838 6.87 21.95 12.65
CA VAL A 838 7.81 22.97 13.14
C VAL A 838 8.98 22.35 13.91
N CYS A 839 8.71 21.28 14.68
CA CYS A 839 9.72 20.62 15.53
C CYS A 839 10.66 19.68 14.77
N LYS A 840 10.27 19.19 13.59
CA LYS A 840 11.06 18.26 12.79
C LYS A 840 12.01 19.01 11.85
N LYS A 841 13.25 18.51 11.73
CA LYS A 841 14.17 18.91 10.66
C LYS A 841 13.81 18.10 9.42
N TRP A 842 13.41 18.80 8.37
CA TRP A 842 13.04 18.23 7.06
C TRP A 842 14.24 18.27 6.11
N ASP A 843 14.16 17.49 5.03
CA ASP A 843 15.12 17.60 3.94
C ASP A 843 15.15 19.03 3.37
N SER A 844 16.31 19.46 2.87
CA SER A 844 16.54 20.80 2.32
C SER A 844 15.56 21.20 1.20
N ARG A 845 14.97 20.22 0.50
CA ARG A 845 13.91 20.41 -0.50
C ARG A 845 12.62 21.01 0.07
N PHE A 846 12.40 20.90 1.38
CA PHE A 846 11.20 21.38 2.06
C PHE A 846 11.47 22.62 2.93
N GLU A 847 12.56 23.32 2.70
CA GLU A 847 12.86 24.56 3.44
C GLU A 847 11.71 25.57 3.36
N GLU A 848 11.40 26.23 4.48
CA GLU A 848 10.30 27.21 4.67
C GLU A 848 8.89 26.64 4.85
N ILE A 849 8.65 25.33 4.70
CA ILE A 849 7.33 24.73 4.99
C ILE A 849 6.87 24.99 6.43
N GLN A 850 7.81 25.08 7.37
CA GLN A 850 7.53 25.38 8.77
C GLN A 850 6.92 26.77 8.95
N GLN A 851 7.25 27.75 8.09
CA GLN A 851 6.66 29.09 8.18
C GLN A 851 5.17 29.05 7.79
N ILE A 852 4.83 28.30 6.74
CA ILE A 852 3.43 28.12 6.30
C ILE A 852 2.64 27.39 7.39
N ALA A 853 3.21 26.33 7.98
CA ALA A 853 2.61 25.63 9.11
C ALA A 853 2.41 26.53 10.34
N LEU A 854 3.36 27.41 10.65
CA LEU A 854 3.23 28.40 11.73
C LEU A 854 2.11 29.42 11.46
N ASN A 855 1.95 29.86 10.21
CA ASN A 855 0.86 30.76 9.82
C ASN A 855 -0.50 30.08 10.00
N ASP A 856 -0.64 28.82 9.55
CA ASP A 856 -1.85 28.01 9.73
C ASP A 856 -2.15 27.78 11.23
N MET A 857 -1.14 27.37 11.99
CA MET A 857 -1.27 27.04 13.42
C MET A 857 -1.73 28.24 14.24
N ASN A 858 -1.09 29.40 14.05
CA ASN A 858 -1.43 30.60 14.82
C ASN A 858 -2.78 31.19 14.41
N ALA A 859 -3.20 31.03 13.15
CA ALA A 859 -4.54 31.41 12.71
C ALA A 859 -5.62 30.55 13.39
N ILE A 860 -5.41 29.22 13.48
CA ILE A 860 -6.31 28.30 14.19
C ILE A 860 -6.36 28.63 15.68
N ILE A 861 -5.20 28.79 16.34
CA ILE A 861 -5.12 29.17 17.76
C ILE A 861 -5.87 30.48 18.03
N SER A 862 -5.77 31.46 17.12
CA SER A 862 -6.45 32.75 17.27
C SER A 862 -7.96 32.67 17.03
N ALA A 863 -8.44 31.71 16.24
CA ALA A 863 -9.86 31.52 15.97
C ALA A 863 -10.57 30.74 17.09
N GLU A 864 -9.84 29.85 17.76
CA GLU A 864 -10.39 28.91 18.73
C GLU A 864 -10.26 29.37 20.19
N ARG A 865 -11.28 29.09 21.00
CA ARG A 865 -11.33 29.59 22.40
C ARG A 865 -10.57 28.71 23.40
N ARG A 866 -10.28 27.45 23.08
CA ARG A 866 -9.77 26.43 24.01
C ARG A 866 -8.74 25.52 23.34
N ILE A 867 -7.55 26.07 23.06
CA ILE A 867 -6.39 25.30 22.60
C ILE A 867 -5.33 25.28 23.70
N ASP A 868 -4.80 24.10 24.01
CA ASP A 868 -3.63 23.96 24.86
C ASP A 868 -2.37 24.30 24.06
N THR A 869 -1.73 25.41 24.42
CA THR A 869 -0.48 25.89 23.83
C THR A 869 0.73 25.68 24.73
N SER A 870 0.57 24.96 25.85
CA SER A 870 1.63 24.79 26.87
C SER A 870 2.90 24.11 26.35
N ARG A 871 2.77 23.27 25.31
CA ARG A 871 3.86 22.56 24.65
C ARG A 871 4.53 23.37 23.53
N ILE A 872 3.96 24.52 23.15
CA ILE A 872 4.44 25.34 22.04
C ILE A 872 5.40 26.41 22.58
N ASP A 873 6.52 26.59 21.89
CA ASP A 873 7.45 27.70 22.19
C ASP A 873 6.72 29.05 22.05
N ARG A 874 6.70 29.82 23.14
CA ARG A 874 6.05 31.13 23.21
C ARG A 874 6.59 32.13 22.19
N ASN A 875 7.83 31.99 21.75
CA ASN A 875 8.43 32.88 20.75
C ASN A 875 7.84 32.67 19.34
N LEU A 876 7.13 31.57 19.12
CA LEU A 876 6.48 31.22 17.85
C LEU A 876 4.95 31.41 17.89
N LEU A 877 4.41 31.90 19.01
CA LEU A 877 2.98 32.16 19.20
C LEU A 877 2.62 33.61 18.82
N GLN A 878 2.41 33.83 17.52
CA GLN A 878 1.91 35.11 17.01
C GLN A 878 1.06 34.90 15.75
N ASN A 879 -0.17 35.42 15.77
CA ASN A 879 -1.03 35.44 14.59
C ASN A 879 -0.65 36.61 13.66
N PHE A 880 -0.66 36.38 12.35
CA PHE A 880 -0.35 37.37 11.31
C PHE A 880 -1.52 37.53 10.33
N PRO A 881 -2.57 38.30 10.69
CA PRO A 881 -3.68 38.53 9.79
C PRO A 881 -3.26 39.23 8.50
N VAL A 882 -3.82 38.79 7.36
CA VAL A 882 -3.58 39.38 6.04
C VAL A 882 -4.86 39.45 5.20
N ASP A 883 -4.96 40.45 4.33
CA ASP A 883 -6.14 40.67 3.48
C ASP A 883 -6.31 39.58 2.42
N ILE A 884 -5.21 39.18 1.76
CA ILE A 884 -5.21 38.08 0.79
C ILE A 884 -4.05 37.13 1.10
N ARG A 885 -4.35 35.83 1.14
CA ARG A 885 -3.36 34.74 1.16
C ARG A 885 -3.72 33.71 0.09
N VAL A 886 -2.74 33.25 -0.67
CA VAL A 886 -2.90 32.19 -1.67
C VAL A 886 -1.88 31.11 -1.36
N VAL A 887 -2.32 29.86 -1.23
CA VAL A 887 -1.45 28.69 -1.05
C VAL A 887 -1.67 27.76 -2.23
N LEU A 888 -0.66 27.58 -3.08
CA LEU A 888 -0.72 26.72 -4.26
C LEU A 888 -0.03 25.39 -3.97
N THR A 889 -0.73 24.27 -4.14
CA THR A 889 -0.21 22.90 -4.04
C THR A 889 -0.49 22.13 -5.34
N TRP A 890 0.13 20.97 -5.51
CA TRP A 890 -0.12 20.09 -6.66
C TRP A 890 -0.04 18.60 -6.29
N ASN A 891 -0.58 17.73 -7.15
CA ASN A 891 -0.80 16.30 -6.86
C ASN A 891 0.39 15.36 -7.13
N THR A 892 1.46 15.85 -7.78
CA THR A 892 2.56 14.98 -8.28
C THR A 892 3.93 15.46 -7.77
N ASP A 893 4.78 14.55 -7.30
CA ASP A 893 6.17 14.90 -6.93
C ASP A 893 7.02 15.19 -8.19
N ASN A 894 8.15 15.86 -8.01
CA ASN A 894 9.12 16.19 -9.08
C ASN A 894 8.55 17.05 -10.23
N CYS A 895 7.56 17.88 -9.92
CA CYS A 895 7.09 18.94 -10.79
C CYS A 895 7.66 20.29 -10.34
N ASP A 896 8.02 21.12 -11.30
CA ASP A 896 8.48 22.49 -11.12
C ASP A 896 7.33 23.45 -11.46
N ILE A 897 6.56 23.85 -10.45
CA ILE A 897 5.36 24.68 -10.59
C ILE A 897 5.45 25.87 -9.64
N ASP A 898 5.42 27.07 -10.23
CA ASP A 898 5.40 28.31 -9.47
C ASP A 898 3.99 28.86 -9.30
N LEU A 899 3.76 29.50 -8.16
CA LEU A 899 2.70 30.46 -7.95
C LEU A 899 3.11 31.84 -8.44
N TRP A 900 2.34 32.40 -9.38
CA TRP A 900 2.47 33.78 -9.80
C TRP A 900 1.22 34.56 -9.41
N VAL A 901 1.40 35.71 -8.77
CA VAL A 901 0.29 36.62 -8.43
C VAL A 901 0.57 37.99 -9.03
N THR A 902 -0.29 38.44 -9.94
CA THR A 902 -0.23 39.79 -10.51
C THR A 902 -1.19 40.71 -9.78
N ASP A 903 -0.68 41.81 -9.23
CA ASP A 903 -1.46 42.77 -8.46
C ASP A 903 -2.28 43.75 -9.35
N PRO A 904 -3.17 44.58 -8.76
CA PRO A 904 -3.96 45.54 -9.53
C PRO A 904 -3.17 46.62 -10.27
N ASN A 905 -1.90 46.86 -9.91
CA ASN A 905 -1.01 47.78 -10.61
C ASN A 905 -0.27 47.12 -11.77
N GLY A 906 -0.50 45.82 -12.00
CA GLY A 906 0.17 45.02 -13.03
C GLY A 906 1.55 44.50 -12.60
N GLU A 907 1.93 44.65 -11.33
CA GLU A 907 3.19 44.13 -10.81
C GLU A 907 3.04 42.64 -10.46
N LYS A 908 3.91 41.80 -11.02
CA LYS A 908 3.90 40.35 -10.80
C LYS A 908 4.82 39.95 -9.65
N CYS A 909 4.29 39.19 -8.70
CA CYS A 909 5.03 38.53 -7.62
C CYS A 909 5.27 37.05 -8.00
N TYR A 910 6.53 36.62 -7.98
CA TYR A 910 6.97 35.24 -8.32
C TYR A 910 8.39 34.99 -7.76
N TYR A 911 8.97 33.80 -7.94
CA TYR A 911 10.27 33.46 -7.35
C TYR A 911 11.41 34.45 -7.66
N GLY A 912 11.42 35.04 -8.85
CA GLY A 912 12.41 36.04 -9.27
C GLY A 912 12.13 37.46 -8.74
N HIS A 913 10.91 37.72 -8.27
CA HIS A 913 10.45 39.00 -7.73
C HIS A 913 9.55 38.80 -6.50
N LYS A 914 10.20 38.51 -5.36
CA LYS A 914 9.54 37.97 -4.16
C LYS A 914 8.76 38.97 -3.30
N LEU A 915 8.88 40.27 -3.58
CA LEU A 915 8.25 41.34 -2.80
C LEU A 915 7.83 42.48 -3.73
N THR A 916 6.52 42.74 -3.83
CA THR A 916 5.97 43.83 -4.66
C THR A 916 6.04 45.19 -3.95
N GLN A 917 5.87 46.27 -4.70
CA GLN A 917 5.87 47.66 -4.21
C GLN A 917 4.70 47.95 -3.27
N ILE A 918 3.61 47.19 -3.38
CA ILE A 918 2.47 47.26 -2.44
C ILE A 918 2.62 46.31 -1.25
N GLY A 919 3.78 45.64 -1.12
CA GLY A 919 4.09 44.77 0.02
C GLY A 919 3.58 43.34 -0.09
N GLY A 920 3.11 42.90 -1.26
CA GLY A 920 2.81 41.49 -1.53
C GLY A 920 4.10 40.66 -1.50
N ARG A 921 4.09 39.54 -0.79
CA ARG A 921 5.23 38.65 -0.59
C ARG A 921 4.88 37.25 -1.08
N ILE A 922 5.85 36.56 -1.67
CA ILE A 922 5.77 35.12 -1.94
C ILE A 922 6.84 34.34 -1.14
N SER A 923 6.55 33.08 -0.83
CA SER A 923 7.48 32.13 -0.23
C SER A 923 8.68 31.85 -1.14
N ARG A 924 9.63 31.05 -0.65
CA ARG A 924 10.61 30.44 -1.53
C ARG A 924 9.94 29.55 -2.58
N ASP A 925 10.66 29.44 -3.69
CA ASP A 925 10.43 28.57 -4.83
C ASP A 925 10.65 27.10 -4.46
N PHE A 926 9.62 26.28 -4.68
CA PHE A 926 9.65 24.84 -4.47
C PHE A 926 9.79 24.10 -5.80
N THR A 927 11.02 23.97 -6.29
CA THR A 927 11.34 23.28 -7.55
C THR A 927 11.19 21.75 -7.48
N GLN A 928 10.92 21.18 -6.30
CA GLN A 928 10.72 19.73 -6.11
C GLN A 928 9.75 19.47 -4.94
N GLY A 929 9.01 18.36 -4.97
CA GLY A 929 7.95 18.07 -3.98
C GLY A 929 6.57 18.40 -4.52
N TYR A 930 5.64 18.71 -3.61
CA TYR A 930 4.22 18.97 -3.91
C TYR A 930 3.78 20.42 -3.64
N GLY A 931 4.72 21.37 -3.66
CA GLY A 931 4.57 22.70 -3.08
C GLY A 931 4.57 22.63 -1.55
N PRO A 932 3.83 23.48 -0.81
CA PRO A 932 3.11 24.66 -1.27
C PRO A 932 4.00 25.86 -1.56
N GLU A 933 3.55 26.69 -2.50
CA GLU A 933 3.98 28.10 -2.56
C GLU A 933 2.93 29.01 -1.92
N GLU A 934 3.35 29.98 -1.13
CA GLU A 934 2.47 30.89 -0.40
C GLU A 934 2.69 32.35 -0.83
N PHE A 935 1.63 33.01 -1.31
CA PHE A 935 1.57 34.46 -1.45
C PHE A 935 0.75 35.08 -0.31
N CYS A 936 1.24 36.16 0.27
CA CYS A 936 0.54 36.94 1.31
C CYS A 936 0.65 38.44 1.03
N ILE A 937 -0.45 39.18 1.25
CA ILE A 937 -0.45 40.64 1.29
C ILE A 937 -1.28 41.14 2.47
N LYS A 938 -0.62 41.89 3.36
CA LYS A 938 -1.23 42.37 4.60
C LYS A 938 -2.36 43.37 4.34
N GLN A 939 -2.11 44.35 3.48
CA GLN A 939 -3.07 45.39 3.11
C GLN A 939 -3.23 45.39 1.59
N ALA A 940 -4.29 44.75 1.11
CA ALA A 940 -4.55 44.64 -0.33
C ALA A 940 -5.08 45.97 -0.87
N VAL A 941 -4.58 46.39 -2.03
CA VAL A 941 -5.13 47.54 -2.75
C VAL A 941 -6.36 47.09 -3.54
N HIS A 942 -7.34 47.96 -3.67
CA HIS A 942 -8.56 47.60 -4.41
C HIS A 942 -8.27 47.27 -5.87
N GLY A 943 -8.83 46.15 -6.32
CA GLY A 943 -8.71 45.72 -7.71
C GLY A 943 -8.57 44.21 -7.85
N LYS A 944 -8.15 43.81 -9.04
CA LYS A 944 -8.02 42.40 -9.42
C LYS A 944 -6.61 41.88 -9.14
N TYR A 945 -6.55 40.78 -8.40
CA TYR A 945 -5.36 39.96 -8.24
C TYR A 945 -5.51 38.71 -9.11
N LYS A 946 -4.63 38.57 -10.11
CA LYS A 946 -4.63 37.41 -11.01
C LYS A 946 -3.71 36.33 -10.43
N ILE A 947 -4.23 35.11 -10.29
CA ILE A 947 -3.50 33.95 -9.77
C ILE A 947 -3.18 33.02 -10.94
N GLU A 948 -1.91 32.71 -11.13
CA GLU A 948 -1.43 31.82 -12.18
C GLU A 948 -0.52 30.73 -11.60
N ALA A 949 -0.61 29.52 -12.16
CA ALA A 949 0.34 28.44 -11.93
C ALA A 949 1.23 28.33 -13.17
N ASN A 950 2.55 28.52 -13.01
CA ASN A 950 3.49 28.41 -14.11
C ASN A 950 4.25 27.09 -14.02
N TYR A 951 3.97 26.19 -14.95
CA TYR A 951 4.58 24.87 -15.03
C TYR A 951 5.81 24.91 -15.93
N TYR A 952 7.00 24.69 -15.37
CA TYR A 952 8.25 24.68 -16.12
C TYR A 952 8.56 23.32 -16.75
N GLY A 953 8.16 22.26 -16.07
CA GLY A 953 8.34 20.88 -16.49
C GLY A 953 8.38 19.92 -15.31
N THR A 954 8.60 18.66 -15.61
CA THR A 954 8.67 17.58 -14.62
C THR A 954 9.82 16.65 -14.98
N SER A 955 10.54 16.19 -13.96
CA SER A 955 11.48 15.09 -14.09
C SER A 955 10.87 13.77 -13.60
N SER A 956 9.59 13.76 -13.23
CA SER A 956 8.90 12.56 -12.78
C SER A 956 8.73 11.61 -13.96
N GLN A 957 9.32 10.43 -13.84
CA GLN A 957 9.09 9.31 -14.75
C GLN A 957 7.85 8.49 -14.35
N LYS A 958 7.09 8.92 -13.34
CA LYS A 958 5.96 8.17 -12.75
C LYS A 958 4.59 8.73 -13.08
N ILE A 959 4.48 9.58 -14.10
CA ILE A 959 3.25 10.34 -14.36
C ILE A 959 2.17 9.39 -14.89
N LEU A 960 1.44 8.79 -13.95
CA LEU A 960 0.24 7.99 -14.17
C LEU A 960 -1.00 8.89 -14.36
N GLN A 961 -0.90 10.19 -14.05
CA GLN A 961 -2.02 11.14 -14.10
C GLN A 961 -1.59 12.53 -14.60
N PRO A 962 -2.49 13.29 -15.22
CA PRO A 962 -2.30 14.72 -15.45
C PRO A 962 -1.97 15.47 -14.15
N VAL A 963 -1.10 16.48 -14.24
CA VAL A 963 -0.77 17.32 -13.09
C VAL A 963 -1.97 18.19 -12.74
N VAL A 964 -2.41 18.12 -11.49
CA VAL A 964 -3.50 18.93 -10.93
C VAL A 964 -2.91 19.88 -9.90
N VAL A 965 -3.21 21.17 -10.05
CA VAL A 965 -2.87 22.21 -9.09
C VAL A 965 -4.11 22.60 -8.29
N GLN A 966 -3.92 22.90 -7.01
CA GLN A 966 -4.96 23.41 -6.12
C GLN A 966 -4.49 24.70 -5.46
N ALA A 967 -5.25 25.78 -5.64
CA ALA A 967 -5.01 27.05 -4.97
C ALA A 967 -6.04 27.27 -3.86
N GLU A 968 -5.58 27.28 -2.61
CA GLU A 968 -6.36 27.74 -1.47
C GLU A 968 -6.24 29.26 -1.37
N VAL A 969 -7.33 29.95 -1.68
CA VAL A 969 -7.42 31.41 -1.66
C VAL A 969 -8.18 31.86 -0.42
N TYR A 970 -7.52 32.63 0.42
CA TYR A 970 -8.07 33.21 1.63
C TYR A 970 -8.22 34.72 1.48
N THR A 971 -9.36 35.24 1.94
CA THR A 971 -9.56 36.68 2.18
C THR A 971 -9.76 36.93 3.67
N ASN A 972 -9.19 38.01 4.20
CA ASN A 972 -9.17 38.34 5.63
C ASN A 972 -8.61 37.18 6.50
N PHE A 973 -7.55 36.53 6.02
CA PHE A 973 -6.92 35.39 6.69
C PHE A 973 -6.49 35.73 8.13
N GLY A 974 -6.62 34.78 9.04
CA GLY A 974 -6.25 34.95 10.45
C GLY A 974 -7.19 35.86 11.24
N THR A 975 -8.36 36.23 10.69
CA THR A 975 -9.40 37.03 11.37
C THR A 975 -10.71 36.25 11.50
N PRO A 976 -11.65 36.70 12.37
CA PRO A 976 -13.00 36.14 12.43
C PRO A 976 -13.80 36.25 11.12
N TRP A 977 -13.36 37.08 10.17
CA TRP A 977 -14.02 37.31 8.88
C TRP A 977 -13.36 36.55 7.73
N GLN A 978 -12.45 35.62 8.04
CA GLN A 978 -11.75 34.81 7.06
C GLN A 978 -12.75 34.06 6.15
N LYS A 979 -12.58 34.19 4.83
CA LYS A 979 -13.23 33.32 3.85
C LYS A 979 -12.18 32.53 3.08
N LYS A 980 -12.41 31.24 2.90
CA LYS A 980 -11.56 30.33 2.11
C LYS A 980 -12.31 29.88 0.86
N GLN A 981 -11.62 29.84 -0.26
CA GLN A 981 -12.10 29.20 -1.48
C GLN A 981 -10.98 28.33 -2.06
N VAL A 982 -11.31 27.13 -2.53
CA VAL A 982 -10.35 26.22 -3.16
C VAL A 982 -10.62 26.23 -4.66
N LEU A 983 -9.56 26.40 -5.45
CA LEU A 983 -9.60 26.36 -6.91
C LEU A 983 -8.76 25.20 -7.39
N THR A 984 -9.36 24.25 -8.12
CA THR A 984 -8.68 23.07 -8.68
C THR A 984 -8.54 23.24 -10.19
N LEU A 985 -7.33 23.04 -10.73
CA LEU A 985 -7.07 23.10 -12.17
C LEU A 985 -6.18 21.94 -12.61
N GLN A 986 -6.64 21.18 -13.61
CA GLN A 986 -5.82 20.18 -14.28
C GLN A 986 -5.03 20.83 -15.43
N LEU A 987 -3.72 20.62 -15.45
CA LEU A 987 -2.82 21.21 -16.44
C LEU A 987 -2.82 20.37 -17.72
N GLU A 988 -3.27 20.97 -18.83
CA GLU A 988 -3.37 20.28 -20.14
C GLU A 988 -2.02 20.09 -20.84
N LYS A 989 -0.97 20.82 -20.44
CA LYS A 989 0.37 20.77 -21.05
C LYS A 989 1.45 20.68 -19.97
N ILE A 990 2.55 20.00 -20.29
CA ILE A 990 3.70 19.80 -19.40
C ILE A 990 4.53 21.09 -19.20
N LYS A 991 4.18 22.18 -19.91
CA LYS A 991 4.83 23.48 -19.79
C LYS A 991 3.88 24.62 -20.15
N GLY A 992 3.88 25.69 -19.36
CA GLY A 992 3.13 26.91 -19.64
C GLY A 992 2.64 27.64 -18.39
N SER A 993 2.09 28.84 -18.59
CA SER A 993 1.44 29.63 -17.54
C SER A 993 -0.07 29.46 -17.66
N PHE A 994 -0.70 28.97 -16.59
CA PHE A 994 -2.12 28.66 -16.53
C PHE A 994 -2.80 29.57 -15.52
N THR A 995 -3.87 30.26 -15.93
CA THR A 995 -4.64 31.07 -14.99
C THR A 995 -5.49 30.16 -14.13
N VAL A 996 -5.29 30.21 -12.81
CA VAL A 996 -6.04 29.39 -11.83
C VAL A 996 -7.31 30.13 -11.39
N GLY A 997 -7.23 31.45 -11.23
CA GLY A 997 -8.39 32.27 -10.89
C GLY A 997 -8.07 33.74 -10.67
N GLU A 998 -9.09 34.51 -10.29
CA GLU A 998 -8.98 35.93 -9.94
C GLU A 998 -9.66 36.23 -8.60
N VAL A 999 -9.02 37.06 -7.78
CA VAL A 999 -9.59 37.62 -6.55
C VAL A 999 -9.79 39.12 -6.74
N THR A 1000 -11.00 39.61 -6.51
CA THR A 1000 -11.28 41.05 -6.45
C THR A 1000 -11.47 41.45 -4.99
N PHE A 1001 -10.62 42.34 -4.49
CA PHE A 1001 -10.65 42.86 -3.12
C PHE A 1001 -11.08 44.32 -3.06
#